data_AF-A0A7J5XQP9-F1
#
_entry.id   AF-A0A7J5XQP9-F1
#
_cell.length_a   1.000
_cell.length_b   1.000
_cell.length_c   1.000
_cell.angle_alpha   90.00
_cell.angle_beta   90.00
_cell.angle_gamma   90.00
#
_symmetry.space_group_name_H-M   'P 1'
#
loop_
_entity.id
_entity.type
_entity.pdbx_description
1 polymer ?
#
loop_
_entity_poly.entity_id
_entity_poly.type
_entity_poly.pdbx_seq_one_letter_code
_entity_poly.pdbx_strand_id
1 'polypeptide(L)'
;MRNTWLSPRSAMWEYWTLLIACLFWIHYSNGMPHVIRIGGIFEQTDGPVSLVSAEELAFKFAVNSINRNRTLLPNTTLTYDIQRINIYDSFEASRKVNGPLTEDVPHFISQALFSYSSVACDQLSLGVVAIFGPSHSSSSNAVQSICNALEVPHVQVRWKHHPLDNRDSFYANLYPDYSSLSYAILDLVQSLKWKTATVVYDDSTGLIRLQELIMAPSRYNIRLKIRQLPLDSQDTRPLLKEMKRSREFRIIFDCSHQMAAQVLKQAQTMGMMTEYYSYIFTTLDLMAIDLEPYRYCGVNMTGFRIMNKWSMERQLPHKPDSGLLEGVMTTDAALTYDAVHIVSVSYQHAPQMTVNSLQCHRHKPWRFGGRFMSFIKESHWDGLTGRLSFNKSSGLRTDFDLDIISLKEEGLEKVGKWSVSGGLNITELPKRKGMNITDSLANRSLVITTILEEPYVMLKKSDKALVGNDRFEGYCIDLLKELAIVLGFTFEIRLVPDGRYGSQDEKGQWNGMIRELIEHRADLAVAPFTITYMREKVIDFTKPFMNTGISILYRKPNATNNGFFSFLNPMTPDIWVYILLAYLGVSCVLFVIARFSPYEWYDAHPCNPGSDVVENNFTLFNSFWFGVGSLMQQGSELMPKALSTRIIGGIWWFFTLIIISSYTANLAAFLTVERMDSPVDSADDIAKQTKIEYGVVKDGATMTFFKKSKVSTFEKMWAFMSSKPSTSLVKSIEDGIQRVLKSDYALLMESATIDYITRRNCNLTQVGGLIDSKGYGIGTPQGSPYRDKITMAILNILEDGRLHMLRQKWWSVSSCLDEERHETGPLGIHNLGGLFIVLACGLVLSIFVAIAEFLYKLRKTAEHDQRSLCSVMVDEIRLSFTYERRVKHKPQPPVMVKTDAVINMHAYNDRRLPGKDNMSCSTGMTPVFP
;
A
#
# COMPACT_ATOMS: atom_id res chain seq x y z
N MET A 1 -117.92 -4.37 57.03
CA MET A 1 -117.65 -4.54 58.47
C MET A 1 -116.53 -3.57 58.87
N ARG A 2 -116.82 -2.72 59.86
CA ARG A 2 -115.93 -1.97 60.78
C ARG A 2 -114.98 -0.87 60.25
N ASN A 3 -115.43 0.34 60.56
CA ASN A 3 -114.71 1.57 60.91
C ASN A 3 -113.38 1.39 61.66
N THR A 4 -112.44 2.33 61.48
CA THR A 4 -111.97 3.23 62.57
C THR A 4 -111.17 4.42 62.01
N TRP A 5 -111.38 5.57 62.66
CA TRP A 5 -110.83 6.91 62.41
C TRP A 5 -109.64 7.20 63.35
N LEU A 6 -108.87 8.25 63.01
CA LEU A 6 -107.94 9.11 63.81
C LEU A 6 -106.45 8.67 63.99
N SER A 7 -105.49 9.45 63.46
CA SER A 7 -104.96 10.68 64.09
C SER A 7 -103.98 11.47 63.16
N PRO A 8 -103.90 12.82 63.25
CA PRO A 8 -103.06 13.68 62.39
C PRO A 8 -101.71 14.03 63.05
N ARG A 9 -100.95 13.04 63.53
CA ARG A 9 -99.63 13.27 64.17
C ARG A 9 -98.43 12.62 63.46
N SER A 10 -98.64 11.75 62.47
CA SER A 10 -97.56 11.10 61.71
C SER A 10 -97.04 11.92 60.52
N ALA A 11 -97.90 12.72 59.88
CA ALA A 11 -97.52 13.47 58.68
C ALA A 11 -96.55 14.63 58.95
N MET A 12 -96.60 15.25 60.14
CA MET A 12 -95.71 16.36 60.49
C MET A 12 -94.28 15.89 60.80
N TRP A 13 -94.12 14.68 61.32
CA TRP A 13 -92.81 14.11 61.65
C TRP A 13 -92.10 13.57 60.41
N GLU A 14 -92.84 13.04 59.44
CA GLU A 14 -92.30 12.66 58.11
C GLU A 14 -91.92 13.90 57.29
N TYR A 15 -92.70 14.98 57.36
CA TYR A 15 -92.36 16.23 56.66
C TYR A 15 -91.11 16.90 57.23
N TRP A 16 -90.94 16.94 58.56
CA TRP A 16 -89.74 17.52 59.19
C TRP A 16 -88.50 16.62 59.06
N THR A 17 -88.63 15.30 59.05
CA THR A 17 -87.49 14.39 58.81
C THR A 17 -87.02 14.43 57.36
N LEU A 18 -87.94 14.57 56.38
CA LEU A 18 -87.59 14.82 54.98
C LEU A 18 -86.96 16.21 54.77
N LEU A 19 -87.43 17.26 55.47
CA LEU A 19 -86.85 18.60 55.34
C LEU A 19 -85.45 18.70 55.99
N ILE A 20 -85.22 18.01 57.10
CA ILE A 20 -83.88 17.92 57.74
C ILE A 20 -82.95 17.02 56.92
N ALA A 21 -83.45 15.94 56.32
CA ALA A 21 -82.67 15.11 55.39
C ALA A 21 -82.32 15.86 54.09
N CYS A 22 -83.23 16.68 53.55
CA CYS A 22 -82.97 17.55 52.42
C CYS A 22 -81.98 18.67 52.76
N LEU A 23 -82.06 19.28 53.95
CA LEU A 23 -81.09 20.30 54.39
C LEU A 23 -79.69 19.71 54.67
N PHE A 24 -79.59 18.44 55.12
CA PHE A 24 -78.32 17.73 55.22
C PHE A 24 -77.76 17.27 53.86
N TRP A 25 -78.62 16.97 52.88
CA TRP A 25 -78.21 16.63 51.51
C TRP A 25 -77.80 17.85 50.67
N ILE A 26 -78.34 19.04 50.94
CA ILE A 26 -77.96 20.28 50.24
C ILE A 26 -76.54 20.75 50.61
N HIS A 27 -75.93 20.21 51.68
CA HIS A 27 -74.54 20.52 52.03
C HIS A 27 -73.48 19.60 51.40
N TYR A 28 -73.87 18.63 50.58
CA TYR A 28 -72.94 17.77 49.83
C TYR A 28 -73.37 17.59 48.37
N SER A 29 -73.59 18.70 47.67
CA SER A 29 -73.57 18.71 46.19
C SER A 29 -72.83 19.93 45.66
N ASN A 30 -71.54 20.05 46.00
CA ASN A 30 -70.67 20.76 45.08
C ASN A 30 -70.57 19.87 43.83
N GLY A 31 -70.84 20.40 42.64
CA GLY A 31 -70.52 19.72 41.38
C GLY A 31 -69.04 19.88 41.06
N MET A 32 -68.53 19.11 40.08
CA MET A 32 -67.20 19.37 39.51
C MET A 32 -67.08 20.85 39.08
N PRO A 33 -65.95 21.52 39.32
CA PRO A 33 -65.76 22.87 38.81
C PRO A 33 -65.85 22.86 37.27
N HIS A 34 -66.66 23.76 36.72
CA HIS A 34 -66.93 23.88 35.28
C HIS A 34 -65.66 24.29 34.47
N VAL A 35 -64.62 24.80 35.15
CA VAL A 35 -63.37 25.29 34.58
C VAL A 35 -62.18 24.80 35.40
N ILE A 36 -61.17 24.24 34.73
CA ILE A 36 -59.89 23.79 35.32
C ILE A 36 -58.77 24.61 34.71
N ARG A 37 -57.76 24.98 35.50
CA ARG A 37 -56.60 25.76 35.02
C ARG A 37 -55.30 24.99 35.20
N ILE A 38 -54.47 24.93 34.16
CA ILE A 38 -53.10 24.42 34.21
C ILE A 38 -52.10 25.57 34.05
N GLY A 39 -50.98 25.53 34.76
CA GLY A 39 -49.92 26.53 34.66
C GLY A 39 -48.79 26.05 33.75
N GLY A 40 -48.33 26.88 32.82
CA GLY A 40 -47.14 26.63 32.01
C GLY A 40 -46.12 27.74 32.20
N ILE A 41 -44.87 27.38 32.42
CA ILE A 41 -43.75 28.32 32.54
C ILE A 41 -42.80 28.05 31.38
N PHE A 42 -42.70 29.00 30.44
CA PHE A 42 -41.85 28.87 29.25
C PHE A 42 -40.74 29.92 29.25
N GLU A 43 -39.60 29.54 28.69
CA GLU A 43 -38.44 30.41 28.62
C GLU A 43 -38.35 31.15 27.27
N GLN A 44 -37.90 32.40 27.28
CA GLN A 44 -37.77 33.26 26.10
C GLN A 44 -36.35 33.85 25.99
N THR A 45 -35.85 33.99 24.75
CA THR A 45 -34.62 34.72 24.44
C THR A 45 -34.97 36.13 23.92
N ASP A 46 -34.27 37.15 24.43
CA ASP A 46 -34.46 38.54 24.01
C ASP A 46 -33.92 38.76 22.59
N GLY A 47 -34.79 38.62 21.59
CA GLY A 47 -34.57 39.05 20.21
C GLY A 47 -35.58 40.11 19.79
N PRO A 48 -35.31 40.91 18.73
CA PRO A 48 -36.18 42.02 18.28
C PRO A 48 -37.57 41.55 17.78
N VAL A 49 -37.78 40.24 17.63
CA VAL A 49 -39.09 39.62 17.38
C VAL A 49 -39.28 38.54 18.46
N SER A 50 -40.36 38.64 19.25
CA SER A 50 -40.73 37.63 20.24
C SER A 50 -41.20 36.34 19.53
N LEU A 51 -40.26 35.49 19.13
CA LEU A 51 -40.56 34.17 18.60
C LEU A 51 -41.16 33.32 19.71
N VAL A 52 -42.43 32.95 19.55
CA VAL A 52 -43.12 32.00 20.44
C VAL A 52 -42.45 30.64 20.28
N SER A 53 -42.00 30.04 21.39
CA SER A 53 -41.38 28.70 21.38
C SER A 53 -42.33 27.65 20.80
N ALA A 54 -41.79 26.68 20.06
CA ALA A 54 -42.56 25.56 19.53
C ALA A 54 -43.27 24.74 20.64
N GLU A 55 -42.68 24.70 21.84
CA GLU A 55 -43.26 24.08 23.03
C GLU A 55 -44.53 24.81 23.49
N GLU A 56 -44.50 26.15 23.52
CA GLU A 56 -45.66 26.98 23.90
C GLU A 56 -46.79 26.83 22.87
N LEU A 57 -46.47 26.78 21.58
CA LEU A 57 -47.44 26.54 20.51
C LEU A 57 -48.08 25.16 20.63
N ALA A 58 -47.28 24.12 20.87
CA ALA A 58 -47.79 22.75 21.06
C ALA A 58 -48.68 22.64 22.30
N PHE A 59 -48.31 23.32 23.40
CA PHE A 59 -49.12 23.40 24.62
C PHE A 59 -50.49 24.05 24.36
N LYS A 60 -50.51 25.23 23.72
CA LYS A 60 -51.76 25.92 23.33
C LYS A 60 -52.60 25.06 22.39
N PHE A 61 -51.96 24.42 21.42
CA PHE A 61 -52.62 23.53 20.47
C PHE A 61 -53.25 22.32 21.17
N ALA A 62 -52.54 21.69 22.11
CA ALA A 62 -53.05 20.55 22.87
C ALA A 62 -54.29 20.92 23.69
N VAL A 63 -54.27 22.03 24.43
CA VAL A 63 -55.43 22.47 25.22
C VAL A 63 -56.63 22.78 24.33
N ASN A 64 -56.40 23.48 23.20
CA ASN A 64 -57.46 23.77 22.24
C ASN A 64 -58.00 22.49 21.58
N SER A 65 -57.14 21.50 21.30
CA SER A 65 -57.52 20.21 20.75
C SER A 65 -58.44 19.44 21.70
N ILE A 66 -58.07 19.37 22.99
CA ILE A 66 -58.89 18.71 24.03
C ILE A 66 -60.22 19.43 24.23
N ASN A 67 -60.24 20.77 24.25
CA ASN A 67 -61.49 21.52 24.41
C ASN A 67 -62.43 21.40 23.21
N ARG A 68 -61.88 21.25 21.99
CA ARG A 68 -62.66 20.95 20.77
C ARG A 68 -63.19 19.52 20.82
N ASN A 69 -62.39 18.57 21.28
CA ASN A 69 -62.75 17.17 21.38
C ASN A 69 -63.39 16.82 22.73
N ARG A 70 -64.70 17.04 22.84
CA ARG A 70 -65.50 16.81 24.07
C ARG A 70 -65.59 15.35 24.54
N THR A 71 -64.85 14.42 23.94
CA THR A 71 -64.81 13.01 24.36
C THR A 71 -64.06 12.79 25.68
N LEU A 72 -62.99 13.54 25.93
CA LEU A 72 -62.17 13.41 27.14
C LEU A 72 -62.81 14.13 28.34
N LEU A 73 -63.28 15.35 28.13
CA LEU A 73 -63.84 16.23 29.18
C LEU A 73 -65.18 16.83 28.70
N PRO A 74 -66.32 16.13 28.91
CA PRO A 74 -67.62 16.59 28.41
C PRO A 74 -68.18 17.79 29.19
N ASN A 75 -68.01 17.80 30.52
CA ASN A 75 -68.63 18.77 31.43
C ASN A 75 -67.64 19.80 32.01
N THR A 76 -66.36 19.71 31.66
CA THR A 76 -65.30 20.57 32.19
C THR A 76 -64.55 21.23 31.03
N THR A 77 -64.14 22.48 31.23
CA THR A 77 -63.33 23.23 30.26
C THR A 77 -61.91 23.39 30.79
N LEU A 78 -60.92 23.04 29.96
CA LEU A 78 -59.51 23.16 30.33
C LEU A 78 -59.01 24.54 29.89
N THR A 79 -58.55 25.35 30.84
CA THR A 79 -57.93 26.65 30.62
C THR A 79 -56.45 26.58 31.02
N TYR A 80 -55.66 27.52 30.53
CA TYR A 80 -54.24 27.59 30.86
C TYR A 80 -53.85 29.00 31.31
N ASP A 81 -52.80 29.08 32.11
CA ASP A 81 -52.04 30.29 32.39
C ASP A 81 -50.61 30.09 31.89
N ILE A 82 -50.10 31.01 31.08
CA ILE A 82 -48.76 30.92 30.49
C ILE A 82 -47.93 32.09 30.98
N GLN A 83 -46.79 31.77 31.57
CA GLN A 83 -45.83 32.74 32.06
C GLN A 83 -44.54 32.62 31.26
N ARG A 84 -44.00 33.76 30.82
CA ARG A 84 -42.77 33.84 30.03
C ARG A 84 -41.67 34.44 30.88
N ILE A 85 -40.54 33.75 30.94
CA ILE A 85 -39.39 34.18 31.74
C ILE A 85 -38.16 34.18 30.84
N ASN A 86 -37.28 35.16 30.98
CA ASN A 86 -36.05 35.20 30.21
C ASN A 86 -35.08 34.10 30.66
N ILE A 87 -34.39 33.48 29.70
CA ILE A 87 -33.30 32.54 29.98
C ILE A 87 -32.17 33.34 30.64
N TYR A 88 -32.11 33.30 31.97
CA TYR A 88 -30.93 33.76 32.70
C TYR A 88 -30.05 32.56 32.97
N ASP A 89 -28.92 32.51 32.26
CA ASP A 89 -27.91 31.52 32.49
C ASP A 89 -27.28 31.76 33.88
N SER A 90 -27.56 30.87 34.83
CA SER A 90 -26.91 30.85 36.15
C SER A 90 -25.39 30.69 36.03
N PHE A 91 -24.89 30.23 34.87
CA PHE A 91 -23.49 30.04 34.58
C PHE A 91 -22.79 31.31 34.08
N GLU A 92 -23.47 32.21 33.36
CA GLU A 92 -22.89 33.50 32.93
C GLU A 92 -22.68 34.45 34.12
N ALA A 93 -23.55 34.36 35.14
CA ALA A 93 -23.33 34.97 36.44
C ALA A 93 -22.09 34.37 37.15
N SER A 94 -21.87 33.06 37.06
CA SER A 94 -20.68 32.39 37.59
C SER A 94 -19.40 32.73 36.81
N ARG A 95 -19.48 33.04 35.51
CA ARG A 95 -18.31 33.42 34.68
C ARG A 95 -17.80 34.83 35.00
N LYS A 96 -18.68 35.75 35.43
CA LYS A 96 -18.31 37.06 36.00
C LYS A 96 -17.52 36.96 37.32
N VAL A 97 -17.44 35.78 37.95
CA VAL A 97 -16.62 35.53 39.15
C VAL A 97 -15.11 35.50 38.85
N ASN A 98 -14.71 35.26 37.60
CA ASN A 98 -13.29 35.18 37.22
C ASN A 98 -12.72 36.49 36.62
N GLY A 99 -13.51 37.56 36.58
CA GLY A 99 -13.02 38.93 36.42
C GLY A 99 -12.74 39.58 37.78
N PRO A 100 -12.07 40.74 37.85
CA PRO A 100 -11.80 41.39 39.13
C PRO A 100 -13.12 41.62 39.88
N LEU A 101 -13.19 41.06 41.10
CA LEU A 101 -14.29 41.12 42.07
C LEU A 101 -15.22 42.32 41.88
N THR A 102 -16.33 42.13 41.17
CA THR A 102 -17.52 42.98 41.30
C THR A 102 -18.48 42.27 42.24
N GLU A 103 -18.88 42.93 43.33
CA GLU A 103 -19.69 42.44 44.45
C GLU A 103 -21.13 41.98 44.08
N ASP A 104 -21.51 41.96 42.79
CA ASP A 104 -22.91 41.82 42.35
C ASP A 104 -23.36 40.40 41.95
N VAL A 105 -22.47 39.40 41.89
CA VAL A 105 -22.81 38.06 41.36
C VAL A 105 -23.85 37.26 42.18
N PRO A 106 -23.80 37.24 43.53
CA PRO A 106 -24.84 36.56 44.33
C PRO A 106 -26.22 37.17 44.12
N HIS A 107 -26.29 38.46 43.75
CA HIS A 107 -27.53 39.18 43.56
C HIS A 107 -28.25 38.77 42.28
N PHE A 108 -27.52 38.53 41.18
CA PHE A 108 -28.09 38.13 39.88
C PHE A 108 -28.66 36.69 39.86
N ILE A 109 -27.95 35.72 40.44
CA ILE A 109 -28.45 34.33 40.54
C ILE A 109 -29.68 34.27 41.46
N SER A 110 -29.65 35.04 42.56
CA SER A 110 -30.80 35.21 43.44
C SER A 110 -32.00 35.82 42.70
N GLN A 111 -31.81 36.82 41.85
CA GLN A 111 -32.89 37.44 41.07
C GLN A 111 -33.54 36.48 40.06
N ALA A 112 -32.75 35.69 39.33
CA ALA A 112 -33.29 34.73 38.37
C ALA A 112 -34.11 33.62 39.07
N LEU A 113 -33.54 32.96 40.09
CA LEU A 113 -34.23 31.94 40.88
C LEU A 113 -35.47 32.51 41.59
N PHE A 114 -35.37 33.76 42.09
CA PHE A 114 -36.49 34.47 42.68
C PHE A 114 -37.62 34.69 41.67
N SER A 115 -37.32 35.08 40.42
CA SER A 115 -38.31 35.25 39.36
C SER A 115 -39.09 33.96 39.08
N TYR A 116 -38.41 32.81 38.94
CA TYR A 116 -39.10 31.53 38.72
C TYR A 116 -39.97 31.12 39.91
N SER A 117 -39.48 31.34 41.14
CA SER A 117 -40.26 31.04 42.35
C SER A 117 -41.49 31.94 42.49
N SER A 118 -41.37 33.24 42.17
CA SER A 118 -42.49 34.19 42.20
C SER A 118 -43.57 33.80 41.21
N VAL A 119 -43.19 33.49 39.96
CA VAL A 119 -44.13 33.09 38.90
C VAL A 119 -44.87 31.80 39.25
N ALA A 120 -44.17 30.81 39.81
CA ALA A 120 -44.81 29.58 40.28
C ALA A 120 -45.83 29.89 41.40
N CYS A 121 -45.49 30.81 42.30
CA CYS A 121 -46.39 31.23 43.38
C CYS A 121 -47.61 32.00 42.89
N ASP A 122 -47.47 32.81 41.85
CA ASP A 122 -48.59 33.50 41.21
C ASP A 122 -49.55 32.47 40.59
N GLN A 123 -49.04 31.45 39.89
CA GLN A 123 -49.86 30.36 39.34
C GLN A 123 -50.58 29.55 40.43
N LEU A 124 -49.90 29.27 41.55
CA LEU A 124 -50.50 28.58 42.68
C LEU A 124 -51.59 29.43 43.36
N SER A 125 -51.40 30.75 43.41
CA SER A 125 -52.41 31.68 43.91
C SER A 125 -53.66 31.71 43.03
N LEU A 126 -53.52 31.47 41.72
CA LEU A 126 -54.62 31.34 40.76
C LEU A 126 -55.37 30.00 40.87
N GLY A 127 -54.82 29.02 41.59
CA GLY A 127 -55.40 27.68 41.75
C GLY A 127 -55.25 26.81 40.50
N VAL A 128 -54.02 26.47 40.13
CA VAL A 128 -53.71 25.53 39.04
C VAL A 128 -53.67 24.08 39.52
N VAL A 129 -54.09 23.13 38.67
CA VAL A 129 -54.10 21.69 39.01
C VAL A 129 -52.77 20.97 38.76
N ALA A 130 -51.96 21.50 37.85
CA ALA A 130 -50.64 21.00 37.51
C ALA A 130 -49.81 22.16 36.96
N ILE A 131 -48.51 22.11 37.23
CA ILE A 131 -47.52 23.06 36.69
C ILE A 131 -46.64 22.31 35.70
N PHE A 132 -46.56 22.84 34.50
CA PHE A 132 -45.64 22.39 33.46
C PHE A 132 -44.35 23.20 33.57
N GLY A 133 -43.27 22.48 33.84
CA GLY A 133 -42.02 23.04 34.30
C GLY A 133 -41.18 23.75 33.22
N PRO A 134 -40.30 24.67 33.65
CA PRO A 134 -39.38 25.37 32.76
C PRO A 134 -38.30 24.44 32.20
N SER A 135 -37.70 24.86 31.09
CA SER A 135 -36.82 24.03 30.26
C SER A 135 -35.39 23.90 30.81
N HIS A 136 -34.92 24.82 31.66
CA HIS A 136 -33.58 24.77 32.27
C HIS A 136 -33.53 23.95 33.57
N SER A 137 -32.39 23.28 33.83
CA SER A 137 -32.24 22.37 34.97
C SER A 137 -32.29 23.09 36.33
N SER A 138 -31.69 24.29 36.43
CA SER A 138 -31.66 25.08 37.66
C SER A 138 -33.02 25.68 38.02
N SER A 139 -33.78 26.16 37.03
CA SER A 139 -35.13 26.71 37.24
C SER A 139 -36.12 25.60 37.62
N SER A 140 -36.01 24.44 36.99
CA SER A 140 -36.78 23.25 37.33
C SER A 140 -36.55 22.78 38.77
N ASN A 141 -35.35 22.93 39.34
CA ASN A 141 -35.09 22.61 40.77
C ASN A 141 -35.93 23.48 41.73
N ALA A 142 -36.01 24.78 41.47
CA ALA A 142 -36.77 25.70 42.31
C ALA A 142 -38.27 25.38 42.26
N VAL A 143 -38.82 25.20 41.06
CA VAL A 143 -40.23 24.82 40.87
C VAL A 143 -40.53 23.46 41.49
N GLN A 144 -39.64 22.48 41.32
CA GLN A 144 -39.79 21.16 41.92
C GLN A 144 -39.87 21.21 43.45
N SER A 145 -39.01 22.01 44.09
CA SER A 145 -39.00 22.15 45.55
C SER A 145 -40.33 22.71 46.07
N ILE A 146 -40.89 23.73 45.39
CA ILE A 146 -42.17 24.35 45.73
C ILE A 146 -43.33 23.35 45.52
N CYS A 147 -43.35 22.67 44.37
CA CYS A 147 -44.35 21.66 44.04
C CYS A 147 -44.36 20.50 45.04
N ASN A 148 -43.18 20.02 45.46
CA ASN A 148 -43.06 18.96 46.47
C ASN A 148 -43.53 19.44 47.86
N ALA A 149 -43.25 20.68 48.24
CA ALA A 149 -43.67 21.25 49.52
C ALA A 149 -45.19 21.53 49.62
N LEU A 150 -45.84 21.85 48.50
CA LEU A 150 -47.26 22.19 48.44
C LEU A 150 -48.15 21.05 47.90
N GLU A 151 -47.56 19.88 47.65
CA GLU A 151 -48.22 18.69 47.08
C GLU A 151 -48.88 18.95 45.72
N VAL A 152 -48.25 19.76 44.87
CA VAL A 152 -48.75 20.07 43.52
C VAL A 152 -47.95 19.28 42.48
N PRO A 153 -48.60 18.63 41.49
CA PRO A 153 -47.88 17.95 40.42
C PRO A 153 -47.01 18.87 39.57
N HIS A 154 -45.73 18.52 39.47
CA HIS A 154 -44.80 19.10 38.51
C HIS A 154 -44.59 18.15 37.32
N VAL A 155 -44.99 18.57 36.13
CA VAL A 155 -44.82 17.79 34.89
C VAL A 155 -43.64 18.33 34.11
N GLN A 156 -42.66 17.47 33.85
CA GLN A 156 -41.41 17.81 33.18
C GLN A 156 -41.33 17.12 31.81
N VAL A 157 -40.78 17.84 30.83
CA VAL A 157 -40.64 17.36 29.44
C VAL A 157 -39.18 17.23 28.99
N ARG A 158 -38.23 17.75 29.75
CA ARG A 158 -36.79 17.64 29.47
C ARG A 158 -36.07 16.76 30.47
N TRP A 159 -34.88 16.32 30.07
CA TRP A 159 -34.02 15.58 30.96
C TRP A 159 -33.52 16.39 32.14
N LYS A 160 -33.37 15.71 33.26
CA LYS A 160 -32.75 16.24 34.46
C LYS A 160 -32.06 15.12 35.23
N HIS A 161 -30.87 15.41 35.75
CA HIS A 161 -30.20 14.52 36.69
C HIS A 161 -30.94 14.55 38.03
N HIS A 162 -31.46 13.39 38.44
CA HIS A 162 -32.12 13.21 39.73
C HIS A 162 -31.11 12.56 40.70
N PRO A 163 -30.59 13.29 41.70
CA PRO A 163 -29.73 12.68 42.70
C PRO A 163 -30.52 11.66 43.51
N LEU A 164 -29.97 10.46 43.68
CA LEU A 164 -30.59 9.33 44.40
C LEU A 164 -30.98 9.67 45.86
N ASP A 165 -30.32 10.67 46.45
CA ASP A 165 -30.59 11.13 47.82
C ASP A 165 -31.84 11.99 47.95
N ASN A 166 -32.35 12.55 46.85
CA ASN A 166 -33.49 13.47 46.89
C ASN A 166 -34.81 12.72 46.74
N ARG A 167 -35.53 12.53 47.85
CA ARG A 167 -36.84 11.84 47.92
C ARG A 167 -37.99 12.74 47.44
N ASP A 168 -37.85 13.35 46.27
CA ASP A 168 -38.94 14.10 45.66
C ASP A 168 -40.04 13.13 45.20
N SER A 169 -41.30 13.43 45.49
CA SER A 169 -42.42 12.53 45.20
C SER A 169 -43.42 13.12 44.20
N PHE A 170 -43.55 14.45 44.18
CA PHE A 170 -44.51 15.20 43.36
C PHE A 170 -43.94 15.66 42.02
N TYR A 171 -43.47 14.71 41.20
CA TYR A 171 -43.12 14.98 39.80
C TYR A 171 -43.41 13.81 38.89
N ALA A 172 -43.60 14.12 37.62
CA ALA A 172 -43.62 13.15 36.53
C ALA A 172 -42.77 13.69 35.37
N ASN A 173 -41.76 12.92 34.96
CA ASN A 173 -40.93 13.28 33.80
C ASN A 173 -41.31 12.40 32.61
N LEU A 174 -41.76 13.04 31.54
CA LEU A 174 -42.14 12.37 30.29
C LEU A 174 -40.93 12.07 29.41
N TYR A 175 -39.80 12.73 29.64
CA TYR A 175 -38.58 12.46 28.91
C TYR A 175 -38.09 11.03 29.23
N PRO A 176 -37.74 10.22 28.21
CA PRO A 176 -37.26 8.86 28.43
C PRO A 176 -36.05 8.78 29.36
N ASP A 177 -36.00 7.75 30.20
CA ASP A 177 -34.83 7.56 31.07
C ASP A 177 -33.54 7.35 30.25
N TYR A 178 -32.47 8.03 30.67
CA TYR A 178 -31.20 8.02 29.92
C TYR A 178 -30.43 6.73 30.10
N SER A 179 -30.61 6.02 31.23
CA SER A 179 -30.03 4.70 31.40
C SER A 179 -30.55 3.77 30.30
N SER A 180 -31.86 3.77 30.05
CA SER A 180 -32.47 3.05 28.93
C SER A 180 -31.96 3.51 27.56
N LEU A 181 -31.86 4.83 27.30
CA LEU A 181 -31.32 5.33 26.02
C LEU A 181 -29.86 4.91 25.80
N SER A 182 -29.05 4.94 26.85
CA SER A 182 -27.64 4.53 26.79
C SER A 182 -27.47 3.03 26.55
N TYR A 183 -28.37 2.19 27.09
CA TYR A 183 -28.44 0.77 26.73
C TYR A 183 -28.85 0.55 25.28
N ALA A 184 -29.79 1.35 24.75
CA ALA A 184 -30.16 1.30 23.34
C ALA A 184 -28.97 1.62 22.42
N ILE A 185 -28.18 2.64 22.76
CA ILE A 185 -26.96 3.00 22.04
C ILE A 185 -25.92 1.86 22.15
N LEU A 186 -25.75 1.27 23.34
CA LEU A 186 -24.83 0.17 23.56
C LEU A 186 -25.21 -1.06 22.71
N ASP A 187 -26.47 -1.45 22.70
CA ASP A 187 -26.98 -2.57 21.89
C ASP A 187 -26.76 -2.31 20.39
N LEU A 188 -26.96 -1.07 19.94
CA LEU A 188 -26.68 -0.67 18.57
C LEU A 188 -25.19 -0.82 18.24
N VAL A 189 -24.31 -0.30 19.08
CA VAL A 189 -22.84 -0.39 18.91
C VAL A 189 -22.36 -1.86 18.92
N GLN A 190 -22.98 -2.70 19.73
CA GLN A 190 -22.72 -4.16 19.76
C GLN A 190 -23.20 -4.85 18.48
N SER A 191 -24.40 -4.50 17.98
CA SER A 191 -24.92 -5.06 16.73
C SER A 191 -24.05 -4.69 15.52
N LEU A 192 -23.47 -3.48 15.53
CA LEU A 192 -22.52 -3.01 14.53
C LEU A 192 -21.11 -3.57 14.72
N LYS A 193 -20.85 -4.30 15.82
CA LYS A 193 -19.56 -4.94 16.15
C LYS A 193 -18.40 -3.94 16.18
N TRP A 194 -18.62 -2.78 16.80
CA TRP A 194 -17.58 -1.76 16.89
C TRP A 194 -16.51 -2.09 17.94
N LYS A 195 -15.25 -2.13 17.52
CA LYS A 195 -14.08 -2.33 18.42
C LYS A 195 -13.44 -1.02 18.86
N THR A 196 -13.66 0.05 18.11
CA THR A 196 -13.17 1.40 18.39
C THR A 196 -14.31 2.38 18.14
N ALA A 197 -14.49 3.35 19.04
CA ALA A 197 -15.50 4.40 18.90
C ALA A 197 -14.99 5.70 19.54
N THR A 198 -15.45 6.82 19.00
CA THR A 198 -15.18 8.14 19.57
C THR A 198 -16.50 8.78 19.98
N VAL A 199 -16.62 9.16 21.24
CA VAL A 199 -17.76 9.89 21.78
C VAL A 199 -17.41 11.37 21.77
N VAL A 200 -18.23 12.14 21.06
CA VAL A 200 -18.15 13.59 20.97
C VAL A 200 -19.39 14.15 21.65
N TYR A 201 -19.19 14.90 22.74
CA TYR A 201 -20.29 15.48 23.51
C TYR A 201 -20.19 17.00 23.56
N ASP A 202 -21.34 17.66 23.70
CA ASP A 202 -21.49 19.11 23.73
C ASP A 202 -21.19 19.66 25.15
N ASP A 203 -22.02 19.28 26.11
CA ASP A 203 -22.02 19.82 27.47
C ASP A 203 -21.54 18.80 28.51
N SER A 204 -21.10 19.28 29.68
CA SER A 204 -20.64 18.38 30.76
C SER A 204 -21.72 17.42 31.23
N THR A 205 -23.00 17.73 31.00
CA THR A 205 -24.12 16.84 31.34
C THR A 205 -24.23 15.64 30.39
N GLY A 206 -23.76 15.77 29.14
CA GLY A 206 -23.67 14.67 28.18
C GLY A 206 -22.88 13.46 28.69
N LEU A 207 -21.84 13.68 29.48
CA LEU A 207 -21.06 12.60 30.12
C LEU A 207 -21.90 11.77 31.10
N ILE A 208 -22.78 12.43 31.85
CA ILE A 208 -23.67 11.77 32.82
C ILE A 208 -24.72 10.94 32.06
N ARG A 209 -25.26 11.50 30.97
CA ARG A 209 -26.22 10.83 30.08
C ARG A 209 -25.63 9.60 29.40
N LEU A 210 -24.33 9.60 29.14
CA LEU A 210 -23.60 8.52 28.49
C LEU A 210 -22.79 7.63 29.46
N GLN A 211 -23.04 7.72 30.76
CA GLN A 211 -22.26 7.02 31.78
C GLN A 211 -22.21 5.50 31.55
N GLU A 212 -23.34 4.86 31.23
CA GLU A 212 -23.37 3.41 30.96
C GLU A 212 -22.56 3.02 29.71
N LEU A 213 -22.56 3.88 28.68
CA LEU A 213 -21.74 3.67 27.47
C LEU A 213 -20.24 3.82 27.79
N ILE A 214 -19.88 4.76 28.67
CA ILE A 214 -18.52 4.97 29.15
C ILE A 214 -18.05 3.81 30.04
N MET A 215 -18.97 3.17 30.78
CA MET A 215 -18.68 1.96 31.56
C MET A 215 -18.62 0.69 30.71
N ALA A 216 -19.17 0.70 29.49
CA ALA A 216 -19.21 -0.45 28.59
C ALA A 216 -17.85 -1.12 28.27
N PRO A 217 -16.70 -0.42 28.14
CA PRO A 217 -15.38 -1.03 27.95
C PRO A 217 -15.00 -2.10 28.98
N SER A 218 -15.57 -2.02 30.19
CA SER A 218 -15.34 -3.03 31.23
C SER A 218 -16.03 -4.37 30.92
N ARG A 219 -17.13 -4.35 30.17
CA ARG A 219 -17.96 -5.52 29.83
C ARG A 219 -17.77 -5.98 28.39
N TYR A 220 -17.39 -5.07 27.49
CA TYR A 220 -17.21 -5.30 26.07
C TYR A 220 -15.87 -4.70 25.63
N ASN A 221 -15.07 -5.44 24.86
CA ASN A 221 -13.73 -5.00 24.44
C ASN A 221 -13.81 -3.92 23.33
N ILE A 222 -14.25 -2.72 23.71
CA ILE A 222 -14.33 -1.52 22.87
C ILE A 222 -13.37 -0.45 23.39
N ARG A 223 -12.59 0.13 22.49
CA ARG A 223 -11.73 1.29 22.79
C ARG A 223 -12.50 2.57 22.53
N LEU A 224 -12.82 3.29 23.59
CA LEU A 224 -13.54 4.55 23.55
C LEU A 224 -12.57 5.73 23.69
N LYS A 225 -12.70 6.71 22.80
CA LYS A 225 -12.07 8.03 22.91
C LYS A 225 -13.15 9.06 23.23
N ILE A 226 -12.87 9.95 24.15
CA ILE A 226 -13.85 10.93 24.62
C ILE A 226 -13.35 12.33 24.24
N ARG A 227 -14.17 13.11 23.56
CA ARG A 227 -13.86 14.46 23.06
C ARG A 227 -15.02 15.40 23.39
N GLN A 228 -14.69 16.61 23.81
CA GLN A 228 -15.67 17.67 24.04
C GLN A 228 -15.70 18.63 22.85
N LEU A 229 -16.89 19.07 22.45
CA LEU A 229 -17.05 20.16 21.49
C LEU A 229 -16.69 21.50 22.16
N PRO A 230 -16.02 22.42 21.44
CA PRO A 230 -15.64 23.70 22.01
C PRO A 230 -16.88 24.54 22.36
N LEU A 231 -17.03 24.89 23.64
CA LEU A 231 -18.13 25.71 24.16
C LEU A 231 -18.01 27.20 23.76
N ASP A 232 -16.78 27.70 23.57
CA ASP A 232 -16.49 29.12 23.36
C ASP A 232 -16.57 29.57 21.90
N SER A 233 -16.66 28.63 20.93
CA SER A 233 -16.68 28.96 19.51
C SER A 233 -17.51 27.96 18.71
N GLN A 234 -18.34 28.46 17.79
CA GLN A 234 -19.06 27.61 16.83
C GLN A 234 -18.13 26.90 15.83
N ASP A 235 -16.82 27.15 15.87
CA ASP A 235 -15.85 26.50 14.99
C ASP A 235 -15.33 25.16 15.57
N THR A 236 -15.91 24.06 15.11
CA THR A 236 -15.48 22.68 15.47
C THR A 236 -14.38 22.14 14.54
N ARG A 237 -13.97 22.90 13.50
CA ARG A 237 -12.97 22.46 12.51
C ARG A 237 -11.63 22.05 13.12
N PRO A 238 -11.07 22.69 14.17
CA PRO A 238 -9.82 22.23 14.79
C PRO A 238 -9.93 20.83 15.36
N LEU A 239 -11.04 20.53 16.05
CA LEU A 239 -11.32 19.19 16.59
C LEU A 239 -11.50 18.19 15.45
N LEU A 240 -12.30 18.52 14.44
CA LEU A 240 -12.50 17.66 13.26
C LEU A 240 -11.18 17.36 12.53
N LYS A 241 -10.27 18.35 12.42
CA LYS A 241 -8.91 18.14 11.87
C LYS A 241 -8.11 17.15 12.70
N GLU A 242 -8.17 17.26 14.02
CA GLU A 242 -7.49 16.32 14.91
C GLU A 242 -8.06 14.91 14.76
N MET A 243 -9.39 14.78 14.76
CA MET A 243 -10.11 13.52 14.59
C MET A 243 -9.75 12.85 13.25
N LYS A 244 -9.75 13.62 12.16
CA LYS A 244 -9.30 13.17 10.83
C LYS A 244 -7.86 12.68 10.85
N ARG A 245 -6.95 13.43 11.49
CA ARG A 245 -5.53 13.03 11.64
C ARG A 245 -5.39 11.73 12.44
N SER A 246 -6.21 11.53 13.46
CA SER A 246 -6.24 10.32 14.28
C SER A 246 -7.01 9.14 13.67
N ARG A 247 -7.54 9.29 12.44
CA ARG A 247 -8.29 8.26 11.69
C ARG A 247 -9.51 7.74 12.46
N GLU A 248 -10.29 8.66 13.01
CA GLU A 248 -11.51 8.33 13.75
C GLU A 248 -12.70 8.26 12.78
N PHE A 249 -13.14 7.06 12.43
CA PHE A 249 -14.23 6.83 11.46
C PHE A 249 -15.59 6.55 12.10
N ARG A 250 -15.61 6.13 13.37
CA ARG A 250 -16.79 5.69 14.10
C ARG A 250 -17.04 6.67 15.24
N ILE A 251 -18.00 7.56 15.05
CA ILE A 251 -18.19 8.72 15.91
C ILE A 251 -19.64 8.76 16.40
N ILE A 252 -19.81 8.96 17.70
CA ILE A 252 -21.09 9.11 18.38
C ILE A 252 -21.20 10.57 18.79
N PHE A 253 -22.21 11.27 18.29
CA PHE A 253 -22.47 12.67 18.58
C PHE A 253 -23.61 12.80 19.59
N ASP A 254 -23.27 13.36 20.75
CA ASP A 254 -24.22 13.77 21.79
C ASP A 254 -24.26 15.29 21.89
N CYS A 255 -25.13 15.89 21.07
CA CYS A 255 -25.28 17.32 20.95
C CYS A 255 -26.72 17.71 20.59
N SER A 256 -27.05 18.99 20.75
CA SER A 256 -28.34 19.53 20.30
C SER A 256 -28.49 19.39 18.77
N HIS A 257 -29.74 19.37 18.26
CA HIS A 257 -29.98 19.30 16.81
C HIS A 257 -29.39 20.50 16.06
N GLN A 258 -29.31 21.68 16.68
CA GLN A 258 -28.67 22.87 16.13
C GLN A 258 -27.16 22.69 15.97
N MET A 259 -26.49 22.20 17.02
CA MET A 259 -25.06 21.92 16.99
C MET A 259 -24.74 20.78 16.02
N ALA A 260 -25.56 19.73 15.97
CA ALA A 260 -25.43 18.65 15.00
C ALA A 260 -25.47 19.16 13.55
N ALA A 261 -26.38 20.09 13.22
CA ALA A 261 -26.44 20.70 11.90
C ALA A 261 -25.16 21.49 11.56
N GLN A 262 -24.59 22.22 12.54
CA GLN A 262 -23.32 22.93 12.37
C GLN A 262 -22.14 21.98 12.15
N VAL A 263 -22.06 20.90 12.95
CA VAL A 263 -21.03 19.87 12.84
C VAL A 263 -21.10 19.18 11.49
N LEU A 264 -22.29 18.83 11.00
CA LEU A 264 -22.48 18.21 9.68
C LEU A 264 -22.00 19.11 8.54
N LYS A 265 -22.34 20.40 8.58
CA LYS A 265 -21.87 21.39 7.59
C LYS A 265 -20.34 21.50 7.59
N GLN A 266 -19.72 21.55 8.77
CA GLN A 266 -18.26 21.63 8.87
C GLN A 266 -17.58 20.32 8.46
N ALA A 267 -18.13 19.17 8.84
CA ALA A 267 -17.64 17.85 8.44
C ALA A 267 -17.65 17.69 6.90
N GLN A 268 -18.69 18.20 6.22
CA GLN A 268 -18.76 18.22 4.77
C GLN A 268 -17.62 19.06 4.17
N THR A 269 -17.40 20.29 4.65
CA THR A 269 -16.30 21.14 4.17
C THR A 269 -14.91 20.55 4.42
N MET A 270 -14.77 19.72 5.46
CA MET A 270 -13.53 19.02 5.82
C MET A 270 -13.33 17.70 5.08
N GLY A 271 -14.28 17.29 4.23
CA GLY A 271 -14.25 16.01 3.52
C GLY A 271 -14.32 14.81 4.47
N MET A 272 -15.07 14.93 5.57
CA MET A 272 -15.37 13.84 6.52
C MET A 272 -16.75 13.22 6.24
N MET A 273 -17.23 13.33 5.00
CA MET A 273 -18.50 12.77 4.54
C MET A 273 -18.21 11.74 3.45
N THR A 274 -17.65 10.59 3.84
CA THR A 274 -17.29 9.47 2.94
C THR A 274 -17.85 8.15 3.48
N GLU A 275 -17.86 7.08 2.68
CA GLU A 275 -18.42 5.78 3.12
C GLU A 275 -17.70 5.11 4.28
N TYR A 276 -16.47 5.56 4.57
CA TYR A 276 -15.71 5.06 5.71
C TYR A 276 -16.29 5.57 7.04
N TYR A 277 -16.94 6.74 7.02
CA TYR A 277 -17.50 7.35 8.22
C TYR A 277 -18.85 6.74 8.58
N SER A 278 -19.01 6.47 9.87
CA SER A 278 -20.29 6.10 10.46
C SER A 278 -20.56 6.97 11.68
N TYR A 279 -21.68 7.68 11.61
CA TYR A 279 -22.13 8.63 12.60
C TYR A 279 -23.38 8.11 13.30
N ILE A 280 -23.35 8.11 14.64
CA ILE A 280 -24.52 7.86 15.48
C ILE A 280 -24.89 9.17 16.14
N PHE A 281 -26.10 9.66 15.90
CA PHE A 281 -26.65 10.82 16.60
C PHE A 281 -27.54 10.35 17.75
N THR A 282 -27.26 10.81 18.98
CA THR A 282 -28.08 10.47 20.16
C THR A 282 -29.36 11.29 20.23
N THR A 283 -29.37 12.48 19.60
CA THR A 283 -30.54 13.35 19.58
C THR A 283 -31.74 12.68 18.91
N LEU A 284 -32.92 12.85 19.51
CA LEU A 284 -34.19 12.33 18.99
C LEU A 284 -34.76 13.19 17.85
N ASP A 285 -34.17 14.38 17.61
CA ASP A 285 -34.59 15.38 16.65
C ASP A 285 -33.80 15.34 15.34
N LEU A 286 -33.23 14.19 14.95
CA LEU A 286 -32.47 14.09 13.69
C LEU A 286 -33.33 14.47 12.45
N MET A 287 -34.66 14.31 12.54
CA MET A 287 -35.61 14.69 11.49
C MET A 287 -35.77 16.20 11.29
N ALA A 288 -35.38 17.01 12.28
CA ALA A 288 -35.45 18.46 12.19
C ALA A 288 -34.28 19.06 11.39
N ILE A 289 -33.26 18.25 11.08
CA ILE A 289 -32.09 18.67 10.29
C ILE A 289 -32.35 18.38 8.83
N ASP A 290 -32.05 19.34 7.96
CA ASP A 290 -32.02 19.08 6.53
C ASP A 290 -30.85 18.15 6.17
N LEU A 291 -31.20 16.91 5.78
CA LEU A 291 -30.26 15.88 5.38
C LEU A 291 -30.15 15.71 3.85
N GLU A 292 -30.85 16.51 3.03
CA GLU A 292 -30.73 16.43 1.55
C GLU A 292 -29.27 16.50 1.06
N PRO A 293 -28.43 17.44 1.55
CA PRO A 293 -27.07 17.60 1.06
C PRO A 293 -26.14 16.41 1.34
N TYR A 294 -26.53 15.51 2.26
CA TYR A 294 -25.67 14.44 2.76
C TYR A 294 -26.06 13.05 2.24
N ARG A 295 -27.23 12.89 1.59
CA ARG A 295 -27.75 11.57 1.14
C ARG A 295 -26.79 10.85 0.20
N TYR A 296 -26.18 11.58 -0.73
CA TYR A 296 -25.32 11.03 -1.78
C TYR A 296 -23.84 10.94 -1.36
N CYS A 297 -23.50 11.30 -0.12
CA CYS A 297 -22.12 11.23 0.36
C CYS A 297 -21.69 9.81 0.80
N GLY A 298 -22.62 8.84 0.84
CA GLY A 298 -22.34 7.45 1.19
C GLY A 298 -22.04 7.18 2.67
N VAL A 299 -22.20 8.19 3.54
CA VAL A 299 -21.96 8.10 4.99
C VAL A 299 -23.08 7.31 5.67
N ASN A 300 -22.72 6.37 6.55
CA ASN A 300 -23.70 5.68 7.38
C ASN A 300 -24.09 6.55 8.58
N MET A 301 -25.20 7.28 8.44
CA MET A 301 -25.77 8.09 9.52
C MET A 301 -26.94 7.37 10.15
N THR A 302 -26.83 7.06 11.44
CA THR A 302 -27.93 6.51 12.23
C THR A 302 -28.36 7.49 13.30
N GLY A 303 -29.64 7.48 13.61
CA GLY A 303 -30.23 8.26 14.68
C GLY A 303 -31.37 7.51 15.33
N PHE A 304 -31.95 8.15 16.33
CA PHE A 304 -33.05 7.61 17.09
C PHE A 304 -34.29 8.48 16.93
N ARG A 305 -35.46 7.85 17.00
CA ARG A 305 -36.74 8.52 16.95
C ARG A 305 -37.70 7.87 17.92
N ILE A 306 -38.35 8.69 18.74
CA ILE A 306 -39.41 8.23 19.64
C ILE A 306 -40.82 8.43 19.06
N MET A 307 -40.98 9.38 18.13
CA MET A 307 -42.27 9.70 17.54
C MET A 307 -42.75 8.64 16.54
N ASN A 308 -44.02 8.25 16.64
CA ASN A 308 -44.64 7.33 15.70
C ASN A 308 -45.23 8.09 14.50
N LYS A 309 -44.69 7.86 13.30
CA LYS A 309 -45.13 8.50 12.04
C LYS A 309 -46.65 8.32 11.80
N TRP A 310 -47.18 7.16 12.16
CA TRP A 310 -48.59 6.82 11.98
C TRP A 310 -49.54 7.61 12.90
N SER A 311 -49.09 7.95 14.11
CA SER A 311 -49.86 8.76 15.06
C SER A 311 -49.89 10.23 14.64
N MET A 312 -48.77 10.73 14.11
CA MET A 312 -48.63 12.12 13.62
C MET A 312 -49.62 12.40 12.48
N GLU A 313 -49.74 11.48 11.52
CA GLU A 313 -50.58 11.64 10.32
C GLU A 313 -52.09 11.52 10.61
N ARG A 314 -52.46 10.89 11.73
CA ARG A 314 -53.88 10.76 12.17
C ARG A 314 -54.34 11.90 13.09
N GLN A 315 -53.46 12.45 13.92
CA GLN A 315 -53.83 13.38 14.99
C GLN A 315 -53.60 14.86 14.63
N LEU A 316 -52.79 15.16 13.60
CA LEU A 316 -52.58 16.52 13.11
C LEU A 316 -53.35 16.75 11.80
N PRO A 317 -54.35 17.65 11.76
CA PRO A 317 -54.94 18.08 10.49
C PRO A 317 -53.94 18.93 9.70
N HIS A 318 -53.79 18.66 8.40
CA HIS A 318 -53.05 19.49 7.45
C HIS A 318 -53.66 20.91 7.36
N LYS A 319 -53.21 21.85 8.20
CA LYS A 319 -53.41 23.28 7.95
C LYS A 319 -52.11 24.07 8.21
N PRO A 320 -51.58 24.80 7.21
CA PRO A 320 -50.32 25.53 7.31
C PRO A 320 -50.39 26.89 8.02
N ASP A 321 -51.56 27.31 8.54
CA ASP A 321 -51.76 28.67 9.10
C ASP A 321 -51.43 28.81 10.60
N SER A 322 -50.63 27.91 11.17
CA SER A 322 -50.37 27.94 12.63
C SER A 322 -48.90 27.81 12.97
N GLY A 323 -48.04 28.69 12.44
CA GLY A 323 -46.74 29.04 13.04
C GLY A 323 -45.77 27.89 13.38
N LEU A 324 -46.03 26.66 12.93
CA LEU A 324 -45.11 25.54 13.04
C LEU A 324 -44.05 25.73 11.95
N LEU A 325 -42.89 26.23 12.38
CA LEU A 325 -41.67 26.28 11.57
C LEU A 325 -41.46 24.93 10.84
N GLU A 326 -41.24 25.02 9.53
CA GLU A 326 -40.70 23.95 8.65
C GLU A 326 -41.35 22.56 8.76
N GLY A 327 -42.67 22.48 8.98
CA GLY A 327 -43.43 21.25 8.71
C GLY A 327 -43.09 20.01 9.54
N VAL A 328 -42.16 20.10 10.51
CA VAL A 328 -41.76 19.00 11.39
C VAL A 328 -41.83 19.43 12.85
N MET A 329 -42.60 18.69 13.66
CA MET A 329 -42.74 18.92 15.10
C MET A 329 -41.50 18.41 15.85
N THR A 330 -40.93 19.22 16.76
CA THR A 330 -39.81 18.78 17.61
C THR A 330 -40.26 17.78 18.68
N THR A 331 -39.34 16.98 19.20
CA THR A 331 -39.65 15.99 20.25
C THR A 331 -40.12 16.63 21.55
N ASP A 332 -39.51 17.76 21.97
CA ASP A 332 -39.95 18.53 23.14
C ASP A 332 -41.40 19.03 22.98
N ALA A 333 -41.78 19.49 21.77
CA ALA A 333 -43.14 19.89 21.47
C ALA A 333 -44.11 18.68 21.52
N ALA A 334 -43.70 17.53 20.99
CA ALA A 334 -44.50 16.30 21.01
C ALA A 334 -44.71 15.77 22.44
N LEU A 335 -43.67 15.83 23.28
CA LEU A 335 -43.75 15.48 24.70
C LEU A 335 -44.67 16.46 25.44
N THR A 336 -44.62 17.76 25.14
CA THR A 336 -45.52 18.76 25.72
C THR A 336 -46.98 18.49 25.36
N TYR A 337 -47.24 18.12 24.10
CA TYR A 337 -48.58 17.71 23.66
C TYR A 337 -49.08 16.48 24.44
N ASP A 338 -48.25 15.45 24.56
CA ASP A 338 -48.57 14.23 25.31
C ASP A 338 -48.74 14.50 26.83
N ALA A 339 -47.97 15.44 27.37
CA ALA A 339 -48.03 15.85 28.78
C ALA A 339 -49.40 16.45 29.15
N VAL A 340 -49.94 17.32 28.30
CA VAL A 340 -51.28 17.91 28.51
C VAL A 340 -52.36 16.82 28.42
N HIS A 341 -52.21 15.87 27.50
CA HIS A 341 -53.16 14.76 27.36
C HIS A 341 -53.14 13.84 28.58
N ILE A 342 -51.96 13.46 29.09
CA ILE A 342 -51.84 12.67 30.31
C ILE A 342 -52.57 13.35 31.47
N VAL A 343 -52.33 14.65 31.71
CA VAL A 343 -53.01 15.37 32.80
C VAL A 343 -54.53 15.38 32.62
N SER A 344 -55.02 15.52 31.38
CA SER A 344 -56.46 15.47 31.09
C SER A 344 -57.06 14.08 31.34
N VAL A 345 -56.35 13.01 30.95
CA VAL A 345 -56.76 11.62 31.16
C VAL A 345 -56.73 11.28 32.65
N SER A 346 -55.69 11.69 33.38
CA SER A 346 -55.63 11.51 34.84
C SER A 346 -56.77 12.23 35.55
N TYR A 347 -57.16 13.41 35.08
CA TYR A 347 -58.29 14.16 35.63
C TYR A 347 -59.64 13.49 35.32
N GLN A 348 -59.79 12.90 34.13
CA GLN A 348 -61.00 12.13 33.78
C GLN A 348 -61.20 10.92 34.70
N HIS A 349 -60.13 10.25 35.11
CA HIS A 349 -60.18 9.10 36.03
C HIS A 349 -60.31 9.49 37.50
N ALA A 350 -60.08 10.76 37.84
CA ALA A 350 -60.16 11.25 39.20
C ALA A 350 -61.62 11.47 39.63
N PRO A 351 -62.04 11.02 40.82
CA PRO A 351 -63.31 11.43 41.41
C PRO A 351 -63.26 12.94 41.71
N GLN A 352 -64.42 13.59 41.85
CA GLN A 352 -64.51 15.03 42.01
C GLN A 352 -63.51 15.61 43.05
N MET A 353 -62.60 16.47 42.58
CA MET A 353 -61.60 17.18 43.39
C MET A 353 -61.94 18.68 43.47
N THR A 354 -61.59 19.30 44.58
CA THR A 354 -61.65 20.76 44.74
C THR A 354 -60.25 21.35 44.56
N VAL A 355 -60.14 22.31 43.64
CA VAL A 355 -58.90 23.05 43.38
C VAL A 355 -58.91 24.28 44.28
N ASN A 356 -57.92 24.39 45.15
CA ASN A 356 -57.80 25.51 46.09
C ASN A 356 -56.72 26.47 45.61
N SER A 357 -56.94 27.78 45.80
CA SER A 357 -55.87 28.77 45.73
C SER A 357 -54.89 28.53 46.88
N LEU A 358 -53.61 28.33 46.55
CA LEU A 358 -52.54 28.12 47.52
C LEU A 358 -51.65 29.36 47.59
N GLN A 359 -51.10 29.64 48.76
CA GLN A 359 -50.19 30.76 48.98
C GLN A 359 -48.84 30.18 49.36
N CYS A 360 -47.79 30.40 48.56
CA CYS A 360 -46.46 29.81 48.83
C CYS A 360 -45.90 30.12 50.21
N HIS A 361 -46.16 31.32 50.73
CA HIS A 361 -45.73 31.74 52.07
C HIS A 361 -46.44 30.98 53.20
N ARG A 362 -47.56 30.32 52.91
CA ARG A 362 -48.31 29.50 53.85
C ARG A 362 -48.13 28.04 53.43
N HIS A 363 -47.43 27.25 54.23
CA HIS A 363 -47.18 25.82 54.00
C HIS A 363 -48.46 24.95 54.14
N LYS A 364 -49.54 25.30 53.44
CA LYS A 364 -50.79 24.53 53.38
C LYS A 364 -50.77 23.72 52.08
N PRO A 365 -50.55 22.39 52.16
CA PRO A 365 -50.54 21.54 50.98
C PRO A 365 -51.94 21.35 50.39
N TRP A 366 -52.01 21.00 49.12
CA TRP A 366 -53.28 20.64 48.48
C TRP A 366 -53.73 19.24 48.90
N ARG A 367 -54.83 19.17 49.66
CA ARG A 367 -55.38 17.92 50.23
C ARG A 367 -55.53 16.76 49.23
N PHE A 368 -55.82 17.04 47.96
CA PHE A 368 -56.01 16.01 46.93
C PHE A 368 -54.76 15.78 46.06
N GLY A 369 -53.69 16.52 46.30
CA GLY A 369 -52.45 16.51 45.51
C GLY A 369 -51.80 15.14 45.43
N GLY A 370 -51.60 14.46 46.57
CA GLY A 370 -51.04 13.10 46.60
C GLY A 370 -51.86 12.11 45.78
N ARG A 371 -53.19 12.17 45.87
CA ARG A 371 -54.09 11.29 45.13
C ARG A 371 -54.05 11.57 43.63
N PHE A 372 -54.01 12.85 43.24
CA PHE A 372 -53.92 13.24 41.84
C PHE A 372 -52.56 12.88 41.22
N MET A 373 -51.47 13.01 41.98
CA MET A 373 -50.14 12.54 41.56
C MET A 373 -50.11 11.02 41.32
N SER A 374 -50.75 10.22 42.19
CA SER A 374 -50.89 8.77 41.95
C SER A 374 -51.65 8.47 40.66
N PHE A 375 -52.73 9.21 40.35
CA PHE A 375 -53.45 9.06 39.09
C PHE A 375 -52.60 9.44 37.87
N ILE A 376 -51.72 10.43 37.98
CA ILE A 376 -50.76 10.75 36.91
C ILE A 376 -49.80 9.58 36.69
N LYS A 377 -49.21 9.03 37.75
CA LYS A 377 -48.27 7.90 37.67
C LYS A 377 -48.93 6.59 37.23
N GLU A 378 -50.22 6.40 37.46
CA GLU A 378 -50.99 5.20 37.06
C GLU A 378 -51.67 5.33 35.70
N SER A 379 -51.78 6.55 35.15
CA SER A 379 -52.41 6.78 33.86
C SER A 379 -51.61 6.17 32.72
N HIS A 380 -52.33 5.68 31.71
CA HIS A 380 -51.77 5.14 30.48
C HIS A 380 -52.35 5.92 29.31
N TRP A 381 -51.47 6.38 28.42
CA TRP A 381 -51.87 7.12 27.22
C TRP A 381 -51.01 6.69 26.03
N ASP A 382 -51.65 6.49 24.88
CA ASP A 382 -50.97 6.23 23.61
C ASP A 382 -50.95 7.55 22.81
N GLY A 383 -49.85 8.28 22.94
CA GLY A 383 -49.65 9.62 22.39
C GLY A 383 -48.84 9.65 21.10
N LEU A 384 -48.33 10.84 20.76
CA LEU A 384 -47.44 11.06 19.62
C LEU A 384 -46.10 10.32 19.79
N THR A 385 -45.62 10.21 21.03
CA THR A 385 -44.39 9.50 21.40
C THR A 385 -44.62 8.01 21.71
N GLY A 386 -45.78 7.47 21.32
CA GLY A 386 -46.15 6.08 21.56
C GLY A 386 -46.74 5.85 22.95
N ARG A 387 -46.53 4.65 23.50
CA ARG A 387 -47.06 4.28 24.81
C ARG A 387 -46.34 5.04 25.91
N LEU A 388 -47.11 5.68 26.78
CA LEU A 388 -46.64 6.37 27.96
C LEU A 388 -47.04 5.59 29.21
N SER A 389 -46.02 5.15 29.96
CA SER A 389 -46.17 4.51 31.26
C SER A 389 -45.06 5.00 32.19
N PHE A 390 -45.44 5.29 33.44
CA PHE A 390 -44.51 5.76 34.47
C PHE A 390 -44.19 4.65 35.46
N ASN A 391 -42.96 4.66 35.97
CA ASN A 391 -42.64 3.87 37.13
C ASN A 391 -43.35 4.46 38.36
N LYS A 392 -44.13 3.62 39.05
CA LYS A 392 -44.96 4.04 40.19
C LYS A 392 -44.15 4.64 41.34
N SER A 393 -42.90 4.19 41.54
CA SER A 393 -42.05 4.70 42.62
C SER A 393 -41.33 6.00 42.26
N SER A 394 -40.75 6.09 41.06
CA SER A 394 -39.89 7.22 40.66
C SER A 394 -40.59 8.30 39.83
N GLY A 395 -41.77 8.04 39.25
CA GLY A 395 -42.45 9.00 38.36
C GLY A 395 -41.70 9.24 37.03
N LEU A 396 -40.74 8.37 36.68
CA LEU A 396 -39.97 8.45 35.43
C LEU A 396 -40.57 7.52 34.36
N ARG A 397 -40.47 7.93 33.10
CA ARG A 397 -40.84 7.10 31.95
C ARG A 397 -39.74 6.09 31.64
N THR A 398 -39.89 4.87 32.16
CA THR A 398 -38.91 3.79 31.96
C THR A 398 -39.25 2.88 30.79
N ASP A 399 -40.52 2.76 30.42
CA ASP A 399 -40.98 1.86 29.34
C ASP A 399 -41.42 2.69 28.13
N PHE A 400 -40.69 2.52 27.03
CA PHE A 400 -40.89 3.21 25.77
C PHE A 400 -40.26 2.41 24.63
N ASP A 401 -40.76 2.64 23.43
CA ASP A 401 -40.23 2.10 22.20
C ASP A 401 -39.38 3.15 21.48
N LEU A 402 -38.21 2.74 20.98
CA LEU A 402 -37.30 3.61 20.23
C LEU A 402 -37.13 3.09 18.81
N ASP A 403 -37.49 3.90 17.83
CA ASP A 403 -37.23 3.60 16.43
C ASP A 403 -35.79 3.98 16.08
N ILE A 404 -35.09 3.07 15.40
CA ILE A 404 -33.77 3.36 14.85
C ILE A 404 -33.94 3.70 13.39
N ILE A 405 -33.43 4.86 13.03
CA ILE A 405 -33.52 5.40 11.68
C ILE A 405 -32.11 5.54 11.10
N SER A 406 -31.99 5.26 9.81
CA SER A 406 -30.73 5.40 9.07
C SER A 406 -30.96 6.22 7.82
N LEU A 407 -30.00 7.06 7.47
CA LEU A 407 -30.00 7.78 6.21
C LEU A 407 -29.65 6.83 5.07
N LYS A 408 -30.49 6.80 4.04
CA LYS A 408 -30.24 6.16 2.74
C LYS A 408 -30.40 7.19 1.60
N GLU A 409 -30.12 6.77 0.37
CA GLU A 409 -30.24 7.63 -0.82
C GLU A 409 -31.67 8.15 -1.03
N GLU A 410 -32.68 7.33 -0.71
CA GLU A 410 -34.11 7.68 -0.76
C GLU A 410 -34.54 8.61 0.39
N GLY A 411 -33.71 8.77 1.42
CA GLY A 411 -33.99 9.56 2.61
C GLY A 411 -33.87 8.78 3.91
N LEU A 412 -34.51 9.27 4.97
CA LEU A 412 -34.40 8.74 6.32
C LEU A 412 -35.42 7.61 6.53
N GLU A 413 -34.93 6.38 6.64
CA GLU A 413 -35.75 5.17 6.76
C GLU A 413 -35.64 4.54 8.15
N LYS A 414 -36.71 3.89 8.60
CA LYS A 414 -36.70 3.09 9.83
C LYS A 414 -36.06 1.73 9.55
N VAL A 415 -34.94 1.44 10.22
CA VAL A 415 -34.17 0.20 10.06
C VAL A 415 -34.42 -0.81 11.17
N GLY A 416 -34.89 -0.35 12.34
CA GLY A 416 -35.16 -1.23 13.47
C GLY A 416 -36.00 -0.59 14.56
N LYS A 417 -36.30 -1.39 15.58
CA LYS A 417 -37.02 -0.98 16.79
C LYS A 417 -36.28 -1.51 18.01
N TRP A 418 -36.17 -0.70 19.05
CA TRP A 418 -35.60 -1.07 20.33
C TRP A 418 -36.66 -0.92 21.43
N SER A 419 -36.65 -1.84 22.37
CA SER A 419 -37.53 -1.83 23.55
C SER A 419 -36.75 -2.28 24.78
N VAL A 420 -37.14 -1.83 25.96
CA VAL A 420 -36.40 -2.14 27.20
C VAL A 420 -36.43 -3.63 27.55
N SER A 421 -37.54 -4.32 27.26
CA SER A 421 -37.72 -5.75 27.53
C SER A 421 -37.27 -6.65 26.38
N GLY A 422 -37.45 -6.21 25.14
CA GLY A 422 -37.14 -6.99 23.93
C GLY A 422 -35.76 -6.72 23.31
N GLY A 423 -35.02 -5.72 23.83
CA GLY A 423 -33.76 -5.28 23.27
C GLY A 423 -33.88 -4.76 21.84
N LEU A 424 -32.78 -4.84 21.10
CA LEU A 424 -32.69 -4.39 19.72
C LEU A 424 -33.24 -5.43 18.74
N ASN A 425 -34.32 -5.08 18.04
CA ASN A 425 -34.86 -5.85 16.92
C ASN A 425 -34.70 -5.08 15.60
N ILE A 426 -33.73 -5.50 14.79
CA ILE A 426 -33.45 -4.85 13.51
C ILE A 426 -34.30 -5.53 12.42
N THR A 427 -35.28 -4.79 11.88
CA THR A 427 -36.20 -5.29 10.84
C THR A 427 -35.50 -5.44 9.49
N GLU A 428 -34.52 -4.59 9.22
CA GLU A 428 -33.51 -4.86 8.22
C GLU A 428 -32.28 -5.41 8.93
N LEU A 429 -32.16 -6.74 9.07
CA LEU A 429 -30.83 -7.32 9.21
C LEU A 429 -29.95 -6.58 8.20
N PRO A 430 -28.82 -5.95 8.62
CA PRO A 430 -27.84 -5.57 7.64
C PRO A 430 -27.55 -6.89 7.00
N LYS A 431 -28.07 -7.11 5.78
CA LYS A 431 -27.66 -8.27 5.01
C LYS A 431 -26.17 -8.10 5.06
N ARG A 432 -25.47 -9.01 5.76
CA ARG A 432 -24.25 -9.55 5.22
C ARG A 432 -24.71 -9.91 3.81
N LYS A 433 -24.55 -8.96 2.89
CA LYS A 433 -24.62 -9.20 1.46
C LYS A 433 -23.47 -10.17 1.29
N GLY A 434 -23.76 -11.44 1.56
CA GLY A 434 -23.03 -12.53 0.98
C GLY A 434 -23.11 -12.23 -0.49
N MET A 435 -21.95 -11.88 -1.05
CA MET A 435 -21.54 -12.47 -2.30
C MET A 435 -22.53 -12.33 -3.48
N ASN A 436 -23.20 -11.18 -3.61
CA ASN A 436 -23.63 -10.71 -4.93
C ASN A 436 -22.54 -9.75 -5.41
N ILE A 437 -21.70 -10.29 -6.29
CA ILE A 437 -20.37 -9.81 -6.69
C ILE A 437 -20.42 -8.49 -7.50
N THR A 438 -21.61 -7.99 -7.85
CA THR A 438 -21.77 -6.92 -8.85
C THR A 438 -22.26 -5.57 -8.31
N ASP A 439 -23.10 -5.52 -7.27
CA ASP A 439 -23.92 -4.30 -7.05
C ASP A 439 -23.28 -3.18 -6.20
N SER A 440 -22.08 -3.37 -5.63
CA SER A 440 -21.48 -2.37 -4.73
C SER A 440 -20.40 -1.50 -5.37
N LEU A 441 -19.88 -1.89 -6.53
CA LEU A 441 -18.92 -1.10 -7.32
C LEU A 441 -19.51 -0.62 -8.64
N ALA A 442 -20.57 -1.28 -9.14
CA ALA A 442 -21.32 -0.84 -10.30
C ALA A 442 -21.77 0.61 -10.15
N ASN A 443 -21.43 1.45 -11.13
CA ASN A 443 -21.75 2.88 -11.23
C ASN A 443 -21.03 3.85 -10.28
N ARG A 444 -19.93 3.45 -9.61
CA ARG A 444 -19.11 4.38 -8.80
C ARG A 444 -17.85 4.81 -9.53
N SER A 445 -17.48 6.08 -9.39
CA SER A 445 -16.23 6.64 -9.93
C SER A 445 -15.13 6.66 -8.87
N LEU A 446 -14.12 5.81 -9.02
CA LEU A 446 -12.96 5.74 -8.11
C LEU A 446 -11.88 6.73 -8.53
N VAL A 447 -11.31 7.46 -7.58
CA VAL A 447 -10.17 8.35 -7.83
C VAL A 447 -8.87 7.55 -7.73
N ILE A 448 -8.12 7.51 -8.83
CA ILE A 448 -6.91 6.70 -8.94
C ILE A 448 -5.71 7.61 -9.02
N THR A 449 -4.82 7.50 -8.02
CA THR A 449 -3.53 8.18 -8.07
C THR A 449 -2.51 7.33 -8.82
N THR A 450 -1.71 7.98 -9.65
CA THR A 450 -0.60 7.34 -10.38
C THR A 450 0.57 8.31 -10.61
N ILE A 451 1.67 7.79 -11.16
CA ILE A 451 2.89 8.51 -11.50
C ILE A 451 3.25 8.23 -12.97
N LEU A 452 3.86 9.20 -13.65
CA LEU A 452 4.36 9.01 -15.02
C LEU A 452 5.64 8.18 -15.01
N GLU A 453 5.59 6.97 -15.55
CA GLU A 453 6.73 6.08 -15.69
C GLU A 453 6.52 5.11 -16.86
N GLU A 454 7.48 5.04 -17.79
CA GLU A 454 7.40 4.15 -18.95
C GLU A 454 7.77 2.70 -18.57
N PRO A 455 7.07 1.66 -19.09
CA PRO A 455 5.87 1.65 -19.95
C PRO A 455 4.54 1.58 -19.18
N TYR A 456 4.55 1.87 -17.87
CA TYR A 456 3.41 1.68 -17.00
C TYR A 456 2.31 2.72 -17.22
N VAL A 457 2.68 4.00 -17.20
CA VAL A 457 1.80 5.15 -17.45
C VAL A 457 2.58 6.22 -18.21
N MET A 458 2.12 6.50 -19.41
CA MET A 458 2.71 7.43 -20.38
C MET A 458 1.64 8.39 -20.87
N LEU A 459 2.07 9.58 -21.29
CA LEU A 459 1.19 10.50 -22.00
C LEU A 459 1.00 10.03 -23.43
N LYS A 460 -0.25 9.85 -23.84
CA LYS A 460 -0.59 9.43 -25.18
C LYS A 460 -0.27 10.55 -26.18
N LYS A 461 0.59 10.24 -27.16
CA LYS A 461 0.90 11.17 -28.25
C LYS A 461 -0.27 11.16 -29.25
N SER A 462 -1.02 12.26 -29.32
CA SER A 462 -2.13 12.43 -30.25
C SER A 462 -2.17 13.86 -30.77
N ASP A 463 -2.52 14.03 -32.04
CA ASP A 463 -2.70 15.34 -32.67
C ASP A 463 -3.90 16.11 -32.10
N LYS A 464 -4.82 15.42 -31.40
CA LYS A 464 -5.98 16.01 -30.73
C LYS A 464 -5.71 16.19 -29.23
N ALA A 465 -6.15 17.32 -28.67
CA ALA A 465 -6.13 17.53 -27.23
C ALA A 465 -7.11 16.56 -26.53
N LEU A 466 -6.57 15.48 -25.98
CA LEU A 466 -7.33 14.52 -25.20
C LEU A 466 -7.62 15.09 -23.80
N VAL A 467 -8.81 14.80 -23.26
CA VAL A 467 -9.26 15.29 -21.94
C VAL A 467 -9.63 14.08 -21.07
N GLY A 468 -9.40 14.20 -19.75
CA GLY A 468 -9.75 13.15 -18.80
C GLY A 468 -8.79 11.95 -18.84
N ASN A 469 -9.33 10.74 -18.83
CA ASN A 469 -8.57 9.49 -18.71
C ASN A 469 -7.84 9.10 -19.99
N ASP A 470 -8.34 9.49 -21.16
CA ASP A 470 -7.79 9.09 -22.46
C ASP A 470 -6.44 9.71 -22.77
N ARG A 471 -6.00 10.69 -21.96
CA ARG A 471 -4.67 11.30 -22.02
C ARG A 471 -3.55 10.32 -21.69
N PHE A 472 -3.85 9.24 -20.98
CA PHE A 472 -2.85 8.29 -20.50
C PHE A 472 -2.95 6.96 -21.26
N GLU A 473 -1.80 6.37 -21.50
CA GLU A 473 -1.65 5.02 -22.03
C GLU A 473 -0.54 4.27 -21.30
N GLY A 474 -0.58 2.95 -21.27
CA GLY A 474 0.44 2.14 -20.62
C GLY A 474 -0.11 0.86 -20.00
N TYR A 475 0.80 0.03 -19.48
CA TYR A 475 0.45 -1.26 -18.88
C TYR A 475 -0.53 -1.13 -17.71
N CYS A 476 -0.30 -0.17 -16.81
CA CYS A 476 -1.17 0.05 -15.65
C CYS A 476 -2.55 0.60 -16.06
N ILE A 477 -2.63 1.35 -17.16
CA ILE A 477 -3.89 1.88 -17.69
C ILE A 477 -4.73 0.76 -18.31
N ASP A 478 -4.11 -0.12 -19.09
CA ASP A 478 -4.82 -1.27 -19.66
C ASP A 478 -5.26 -2.27 -18.58
N LEU A 479 -4.40 -2.55 -17.59
CA LEU A 479 -4.77 -3.36 -16.43
C LEU A 479 -5.97 -2.76 -15.68
N LEU A 480 -5.96 -1.45 -15.48
CA LEU A 480 -7.05 -0.76 -14.81
C LEU A 480 -8.37 -0.83 -15.61
N LYS A 481 -8.31 -0.73 -16.93
CA LYS A 481 -9.48 -0.93 -17.81
C LYS A 481 -10.04 -2.35 -17.68
N GLU A 482 -9.19 -3.38 -17.66
CA GLU A 482 -9.64 -4.76 -17.43
C GLU A 482 -10.30 -4.92 -16.05
N LEU A 483 -9.71 -4.34 -15.00
CA LEU A 483 -10.30 -4.36 -13.66
C LEU A 483 -11.66 -3.64 -13.62
N ALA A 484 -11.77 -2.51 -14.30
CA ALA A 484 -13.01 -1.75 -14.42
C ALA A 484 -14.11 -2.53 -15.15
N ILE A 485 -13.76 -3.26 -16.22
CA ILE A 485 -14.70 -4.13 -16.96
C ILE A 485 -15.19 -5.29 -16.08
N VAL A 486 -14.29 -5.95 -15.33
CA VAL A 486 -14.64 -7.10 -14.48
C VAL A 486 -15.47 -6.68 -13.27
N LEU A 487 -15.16 -5.54 -12.64
CA LEU A 487 -15.79 -5.09 -11.41
C LEU A 487 -16.92 -4.05 -11.62
N GLY A 488 -17.06 -3.51 -12.84
CA GLY A 488 -18.14 -2.58 -13.23
C GLY A 488 -18.02 -1.16 -12.68
N PHE A 489 -16.84 -0.70 -12.24
CA PHE A 489 -16.64 0.67 -11.73
C PHE A 489 -16.15 1.63 -12.81
N THR A 490 -16.47 2.91 -12.68
CA THR A 490 -15.83 4.01 -13.43
C THR A 490 -14.66 4.56 -12.63
N PHE A 491 -13.73 5.26 -13.28
CA PHE A 491 -12.58 5.81 -12.57
C PHE A 491 -12.12 7.15 -13.14
N GLU A 492 -11.40 7.91 -12.34
CA GLU A 492 -10.73 9.16 -12.71
C GLU A 492 -9.24 9.05 -12.38
N ILE A 493 -8.36 9.20 -13.38
CA ILE A 493 -6.92 9.15 -13.17
C ILE A 493 -6.40 10.54 -12.78
N ARG A 494 -5.70 10.60 -11.64
CA ARG A 494 -4.98 11.79 -11.15
C ARG A 494 -3.50 11.49 -11.01
N LEU A 495 -2.68 12.45 -11.41
CA LEU A 495 -1.24 12.40 -11.20
C LEU A 495 -0.92 12.91 -9.80
N VAL A 496 -0.02 12.20 -9.12
CA VAL A 496 0.48 12.63 -7.82
C VAL A 496 1.23 13.98 -7.98
N PRO A 497 0.91 15.03 -7.18
CA PRO A 497 1.47 16.37 -7.38
C PRO A 497 2.98 16.47 -7.19
N ASP A 498 3.56 15.66 -6.33
CA ASP A 498 4.98 15.68 -5.99
C ASP A 498 5.84 14.76 -6.86
N GLY A 499 5.21 13.94 -7.73
CA GLY A 499 5.89 12.98 -8.59
C GLY A 499 6.65 11.89 -7.81
N ARG A 500 6.23 11.54 -6.59
CA ARG A 500 6.93 10.53 -5.75
C ARG A 500 6.03 9.35 -5.38
N TYR A 501 6.65 8.18 -5.25
CA TYR A 501 5.99 6.98 -4.75
C TYR A 501 5.52 7.10 -3.29
N GLY A 502 6.34 7.74 -2.46
CA GLY A 502 6.14 7.85 -1.02
C GLY A 502 7.30 7.27 -0.23
N SER A 503 8.03 8.16 0.45
CA SER A 503 9.08 7.90 1.41
C SER A 503 8.71 8.53 2.76
N GLN A 504 9.30 8.00 3.83
CA GLN A 504 9.09 8.50 5.18
C GLN A 504 10.21 9.48 5.54
N ASP A 505 9.83 10.68 5.97
CA ASP A 505 10.77 11.67 6.52
C ASP A 505 11.28 11.26 7.90
N GLU A 506 12.35 11.90 8.39
CA GLU A 506 12.91 11.67 9.73
C GLU A 506 11.89 11.90 10.86
N LYS A 507 10.88 12.75 10.62
CA LYS A 507 9.76 13.01 11.54
C LYS A 507 8.63 11.97 11.46
N GLY A 508 8.80 10.95 10.63
CA GLY A 508 7.83 9.86 10.46
C GLY A 508 6.65 10.17 9.53
N GLN A 509 6.61 11.35 8.90
CA GLN A 509 5.55 11.74 7.95
C GLN A 509 5.80 11.12 6.56
N TRP A 510 4.72 10.76 5.87
CA TRP A 510 4.76 10.19 4.53
C TRP A 510 4.47 11.26 3.47
N ASN A 511 5.11 11.15 2.31
CA ASN A 511 4.82 11.93 1.11
C ASN A 511 4.29 11.03 -0.03
N GLY A 512 4.13 11.57 -1.24
CA GLY A 512 3.77 10.82 -2.45
C GLY A 512 2.39 10.18 -2.43
N MET A 513 2.24 9.16 -3.27
CA MET A 513 1.00 8.39 -3.40
C MET A 513 0.57 7.73 -2.07
N ILE A 514 1.52 7.35 -1.21
CA ILE A 514 1.20 6.82 0.13
C ILE A 514 0.43 7.83 0.96
N ARG A 515 0.85 9.10 0.93
CA ARG A 515 0.18 10.16 1.68
C ARG A 515 -1.25 10.37 1.18
N GLU A 516 -1.46 10.33 -0.13
CA GLU A 516 -2.79 10.48 -0.72
C GLU A 516 -3.75 9.37 -0.29
N LEU A 517 -3.27 8.12 -0.23
CA LEU A 517 -4.05 6.99 0.28
C LEU A 517 -4.32 7.10 1.78
N ILE A 518 -3.36 7.59 2.57
CA ILE A 518 -3.53 7.81 4.01
C ILE A 518 -4.56 8.91 4.29
N GLU A 519 -4.55 9.98 3.50
CA GLU A 519 -5.46 11.12 3.64
C GLU A 519 -6.81 10.89 2.93
N HIS A 520 -7.00 9.74 2.29
CA HIS A 520 -8.18 9.41 1.46
C HIS A 520 -8.46 10.46 0.37
N ARG A 521 -7.40 11.02 -0.24
CA ARG A 521 -7.52 11.88 -1.43
C ARG A 521 -7.65 11.06 -2.72
N ALA A 522 -7.12 9.85 -2.69
CA ALA A 522 -7.24 8.85 -3.72
C ALA A 522 -7.75 7.54 -3.11
N ASP A 523 -8.58 6.81 -3.85
CA ASP A 523 -9.18 5.55 -3.42
C ASP A 523 -8.28 4.36 -3.73
N LEU A 524 -7.51 4.46 -4.82
CA LEU A 524 -6.57 3.43 -5.28
C LEU A 524 -5.29 4.07 -5.80
N ALA A 525 -4.16 3.40 -5.59
CA ALA A 525 -2.89 3.74 -6.22
C ALA A 525 -2.51 2.62 -7.19
N VAL A 526 -2.58 2.92 -8.49
CA VAL A 526 -2.23 1.99 -9.58
C VAL A 526 -0.98 2.51 -10.27
N ALA A 527 0.15 1.90 -9.99
CA ALA A 527 1.48 2.23 -10.46
C ALA A 527 2.37 0.97 -10.33
N PRO A 528 3.63 0.95 -10.82
CA PRO A 528 4.60 -0.08 -10.47
C PRO A 528 5.01 0.07 -8.99
N PHE A 529 4.07 -0.22 -8.09
CA PHE A 529 4.18 0.13 -6.70
C PHE A 529 4.70 -1.06 -5.89
N THR A 530 6.00 -1.01 -5.59
CA THR A 530 6.70 -2.06 -4.86
C THR A 530 6.12 -2.26 -3.45
N ILE A 531 5.66 -3.49 -3.17
CA ILE A 531 5.18 -3.89 -1.86
C ILE A 531 6.37 -3.97 -0.90
N THR A 532 6.32 -3.22 0.20
CA THR A 532 7.35 -3.26 1.25
C THR A 532 6.71 -3.23 2.63
N TYR A 533 7.38 -3.85 3.61
CA TYR A 533 6.90 -3.91 5.00
C TYR A 533 6.56 -2.53 5.60
N MET A 534 7.34 -1.49 5.29
CA MET A 534 7.09 -0.15 5.82
C MET A 534 5.82 0.48 5.24
N ARG A 535 5.52 0.20 3.97
CA ARG A 535 4.31 0.70 3.29
C ARG A 535 3.08 -0.08 3.74
N GLU A 536 3.19 -1.40 3.88
CA GLU A 536 2.09 -2.28 4.33
C GLU A 536 1.63 -1.99 5.77
N LYS A 537 2.49 -1.36 6.59
CA LYS A 537 2.07 -0.88 7.93
C LYS A 537 1.03 0.24 7.88
N VAL A 538 1.02 1.06 6.84
CA VAL A 538 0.22 2.30 6.78
C VAL A 538 -0.91 2.27 5.76
N ILE A 539 -0.77 1.43 4.74
CA ILE A 539 -1.74 1.18 3.67
C ILE A 539 -1.80 -0.33 3.41
N ASP A 540 -2.90 -0.82 2.83
CA ASP A 540 -3.05 -2.23 2.48
C ASP A 540 -2.75 -2.44 1.00
N PHE A 541 -2.14 -3.58 0.66
CA PHE A 541 -1.88 -3.98 -0.72
C PHE A 541 -2.77 -5.14 -1.16
N THR A 542 -3.04 -5.20 -2.46
CA THR A 542 -3.56 -6.40 -3.09
C THR A 542 -2.47 -7.48 -3.23
N LYS A 543 -2.85 -8.68 -3.67
CA LYS A 543 -1.86 -9.62 -4.20
C LYS A 543 -1.08 -8.98 -5.36
N PRO A 544 0.22 -9.30 -5.51
CA PRO A 544 1.03 -8.70 -6.57
C PRO A 544 0.53 -9.15 -7.95
N PHE A 545 0.38 -8.20 -8.87
CA PHE A 545 -0.01 -8.48 -10.26
C PHE A 545 1.21 -8.77 -11.15
N MET A 546 2.41 -8.37 -10.73
CA MET A 546 3.65 -8.66 -11.42
C MET A 546 4.78 -8.89 -10.41
N ASN A 547 5.54 -9.98 -10.60
CA ASN A 547 6.72 -10.28 -9.80
C ASN A 547 7.96 -9.65 -10.45
N THR A 548 8.83 -9.04 -9.64
CA THR A 548 10.08 -8.41 -10.07
C THR A 548 11.12 -8.54 -8.96
N GLY A 549 12.30 -7.96 -9.13
CA GLY A 549 13.36 -7.94 -8.15
C GLY A 549 14.47 -6.99 -8.58
N ILE A 550 15.37 -6.64 -7.67
CA ILE A 550 16.52 -5.81 -7.95
C ILE A 550 17.49 -6.63 -8.81
N SER A 551 17.92 -6.05 -9.91
CA SER A 551 19.01 -6.58 -10.74
C SER A 551 19.90 -5.42 -11.20
N ILE A 552 20.96 -5.75 -11.93
CA ILE A 552 22.01 -4.81 -12.27
C ILE A 552 21.93 -4.50 -13.76
N LEU A 553 21.81 -3.22 -14.10
CA LEU A 553 21.93 -2.71 -15.46
C LEU A 553 23.37 -2.27 -15.69
N TYR A 554 23.99 -2.80 -16.74
CA TYR A 554 25.33 -2.42 -17.16
C TYR A 554 25.40 -2.26 -18.67
N ARG A 555 26.47 -1.63 -19.17
CA ARG A 555 26.72 -1.54 -20.61
C ARG A 555 27.20 -2.89 -21.15
N LYS A 556 26.70 -3.28 -22.32
CA LYS A 556 27.16 -4.47 -23.04
C LYS A 556 28.66 -4.30 -23.31
N PRO A 557 29.52 -5.23 -22.87
CA PRO A 557 30.94 -5.17 -23.23
C PRO A 557 31.04 -5.36 -24.74
N ASN A 558 31.82 -4.50 -25.40
CA ASN A 558 32.18 -4.73 -26.80
C ASN A 558 32.98 -6.04 -26.85
N ALA A 559 32.66 -6.92 -27.80
CA ALA A 559 33.47 -8.11 -28.06
C ALA A 559 34.93 -7.67 -28.17
N THR A 560 35.79 -8.20 -27.31
CA THR A 560 37.20 -7.87 -27.32
C THR A 560 37.74 -8.24 -28.69
N ASN A 561 38.23 -7.26 -29.46
CA ASN A 561 38.85 -7.51 -30.75
C ASN A 561 39.94 -8.56 -30.55
N ASN A 562 39.74 -9.73 -31.14
CA ASN A 562 40.72 -10.81 -31.12
C ASN A 562 42.05 -10.25 -31.63
N GLY A 563 43.08 -10.29 -30.79
CA GLY A 563 44.39 -9.80 -31.16
C GLY A 563 44.96 -10.57 -32.35
N PHE A 564 45.90 -9.98 -33.10
CA PHE A 564 46.53 -10.60 -34.27
C PHE A 564 47.12 -12.00 -34.00
N PHE A 565 47.45 -12.32 -32.75
CA PHE A 565 47.98 -13.62 -32.31
C PHE A 565 46.91 -14.59 -31.78
N SER A 566 45.63 -14.41 -32.13
CA SER A 566 44.53 -15.26 -31.66
C SER A 566 44.72 -16.75 -31.98
N PHE A 567 45.53 -17.11 -32.98
CA PHE A 567 45.86 -18.50 -33.29
C PHE A 567 46.70 -19.20 -32.21
N LEU A 568 47.35 -18.47 -31.29
CA LEU A 568 48.10 -19.06 -30.17
C LEU A 568 47.21 -19.38 -28.95
N ASN A 569 46.03 -18.73 -28.85
CA ASN A 569 45.10 -18.87 -27.73
C ASN A 569 44.49 -20.28 -27.50
N PRO A 570 44.35 -21.18 -28.51
CA PRO A 570 43.78 -22.52 -28.30
C PRO A 570 44.58 -23.42 -27.33
N MET A 571 45.83 -23.07 -27.04
CA MET A 571 46.68 -23.72 -26.04
C MET A 571 47.24 -22.67 -25.09
N THR A 572 47.39 -23.03 -23.81
CA THR A 572 48.03 -22.13 -22.85
C THR A 572 49.49 -21.90 -23.22
N PRO A 573 50.06 -20.72 -22.88
CA PRO A 573 51.48 -20.42 -23.12
C PRO A 573 52.44 -21.47 -22.56
N ASP A 574 52.08 -22.12 -21.45
CA ASP A 574 52.88 -23.17 -20.82
C ASP A 574 53.05 -24.40 -21.74
N ILE A 575 51.99 -24.81 -22.44
CA ILE A 575 52.03 -25.94 -23.36
C ILE A 575 53.00 -25.66 -24.52
N TRP A 576 53.01 -24.43 -25.04
CA TRP A 576 53.96 -24.02 -26.08
C TRP A 576 55.42 -24.15 -25.63
N VAL A 577 55.71 -23.76 -24.38
CA VAL A 577 57.04 -23.94 -23.79
C VAL A 577 57.38 -25.42 -23.64
N TYR A 578 56.44 -26.27 -23.20
CA TYR A 578 56.67 -27.71 -23.10
C TYR A 578 56.90 -28.38 -24.45
N ILE A 579 56.19 -27.97 -25.51
CA ILE A 579 56.42 -28.47 -26.88
C ILE A 579 57.85 -28.12 -27.35
N LEU A 580 58.29 -26.88 -27.10
CA LEU A 580 59.65 -26.44 -27.45
C LEU A 580 60.72 -27.27 -26.69
N LEU A 581 60.52 -27.48 -25.39
CA LEU A 581 61.44 -28.28 -24.57
C LEU A 581 61.47 -29.75 -25.03
N ALA A 582 60.31 -30.33 -25.34
CA ALA A 582 60.21 -31.70 -25.85
C ALA A 582 60.91 -31.84 -27.22
N TYR A 583 60.72 -30.88 -28.12
CA TYR A 583 61.41 -30.82 -29.41
C TYR A 583 62.93 -30.80 -29.28
N LEU A 584 63.46 -29.92 -28.41
CA LEU A 584 64.90 -29.83 -28.15
C LEU A 584 65.42 -31.13 -27.53
N GLY A 585 64.70 -31.68 -26.56
CA GLY A 585 65.05 -32.94 -25.88
C GLY A 585 65.13 -34.12 -26.84
N VAL A 586 64.10 -34.32 -27.67
CA VAL A 586 64.05 -35.43 -28.65
C VAL A 586 65.15 -35.29 -29.70
N SER A 587 65.41 -34.07 -30.18
CA SER A 587 66.47 -33.83 -31.16
C SER A 587 67.86 -34.14 -30.60
N CYS A 588 68.12 -33.76 -29.34
CA CYS A 588 69.37 -34.08 -28.65
C CYS A 588 69.51 -35.59 -28.38
N VAL A 589 68.44 -36.25 -27.90
CA VAL A 589 68.45 -37.70 -27.64
C VAL A 589 68.66 -38.49 -28.93
N LEU A 590 68.02 -38.07 -30.03
CA LEU A 590 68.19 -38.68 -31.34
C LEU A 590 69.63 -38.50 -31.84
N PHE A 591 70.23 -37.32 -31.68
CA PHE A 591 71.64 -37.08 -32.02
C PHE A 591 72.59 -38.00 -31.24
N VAL A 592 72.40 -38.09 -29.92
CA VAL A 592 73.25 -38.92 -29.05
C VAL A 592 73.14 -40.39 -29.45
N ILE A 593 71.93 -40.91 -29.61
CA ILE A 593 71.70 -42.32 -29.93
C ILE A 593 72.16 -42.67 -31.34
N ALA A 594 71.96 -41.78 -32.32
CA ALA A 594 72.46 -41.98 -33.67
C ALA A 594 74.00 -42.03 -33.71
N ARG A 595 74.71 -41.31 -32.83
CA ARG A 595 76.18 -41.38 -32.73
C ARG A 595 76.66 -42.70 -32.10
N PHE A 596 75.95 -43.19 -31.09
CA PHE A 596 76.30 -44.42 -30.36
C PHE A 596 75.89 -45.71 -31.08
N SER A 597 74.84 -45.68 -31.90
CA SER A 597 74.41 -46.87 -32.64
C SER A 597 75.35 -47.15 -33.82
N PRO A 598 76.07 -48.29 -33.85
CA PRO A 598 76.98 -48.61 -34.95
C PRO A 598 76.24 -48.83 -36.27
N TYR A 599 74.96 -49.22 -36.23
CA TYR A 599 74.12 -49.47 -37.40
C TYR A 599 73.65 -48.21 -38.15
N GLU A 600 73.88 -47.00 -37.63
CA GLU A 600 73.62 -45.75 -38.36
C GLU A 600 74.81 -45.26 -39.19
N TRP A 601 76.00 -45.80 -38.96
CA TRP A 601 77.19 -45.51 -39.74
C TRP A 601 77.12 -46.30 -41.04
N TYR A 602 77.29 -45.63 -42.18
CA TYR A 602 77.30 -46.30 -43.48
C TYR A 602 78.45 -45.80 -44.34
N ASP A 603 78.94 -46.69 -45.21
CA ASP A 603 80.02 -46.36 -46.15
C ASP A 603 79.47 -45.48 -47.28
N ALA A 604 79.96 -44.25 -47.37
CA ALA A 604 79.52 -43.29 -48.39
C ALA A 604 79.95 -43.67 -49.81
N HIS A 605 81.00 -44.48 -49.96
CA HIS A 605 81.57 -44.90 -51.26
C HIS A 605 81.79 -46.41 -51.32
N PRO A 606 80.73 -47.23 -51.43
CA PRO A 606 80.83 -48.70 -51.41
C PRO A 606 81.64 -49.29 -52.58
N CYS A 607 81.98 -48.49 -53.60
CA CYS A 607 82.74 -48.91 -54.78
C CYS A 607 84.26 -48.71 -54.68
N ASN A 608 84.79 -48.16 -53.58
CA ASN A 608 86.22 -47.89 -53.43
C ASN A 608 86.83 -48.73 -52.28
N PRO A 609 87.48 -49.88 -52.56
CA PRO A 609 87.87 -50.87 -51.55
C PRO A 609 89.10 -50.49 -50.69
N GLY A 610 89.20 -49.22 -50.26
CA GLY A 610 90.28 -48.72 -49.42
C GLY A 610 89.98 -47.43 -48.65
N SER A 611 88.71 -47.02 -48.54
CA SER A 611 88.30 -45.88 -47.72
C SER A 611 87.46 -46.32 -46.53
N ASP A 612 88.05 -46.31 -45.32
CA ASP A 612 87.36 -46.59 -44.03
C ASP A 612 86.49 -45.40 -43.54
N VAL A 613 86.02 -44.55 -44.46
CA VAL A 613 85.28 -43.33 -44.11
C VAL A 613 83.79 -43.66 -44.02
N VAL A 614 83.35 -43.99 -42.81
CA VAL A 614 81.95 -44.13 -42.44
C VAL A 614 81.33 -42.75 -42.18
N GLU A 615 80.18 -42.48 -42.78
CA GLU A 615 79.43 -41.23 -42.59
C GLU A 615 78.14 -41.48 -41.80
N ASN A 616 77.74 -40.49 -41.01
CA ASN A 616 76.47 -40.48 -40.29
C ASN A 616 75.73 -39.18 -40.63
N ASN A 617 74.51 -39.33 -41.16
CA ASN A 617 73.70 -38.19 -41.61
C ASN A 617 73.05 -37.41 -40.47
N PHE A 618 72.96 -37.98 -39.25
CA PHE A 618 72.42 -37.29 -38.08
C PHE A 618 73.47 -36.44 -37.38
N THR A 619 73.77 -35.28 -37.97
CA THR A 619 74.42 -34.17 -37.25
C THR A 619 73.42 -33.49 -36.31
N LEU A 620 73.88 -32.75 -35.29
CA LEU A 620 72.98 -32.07 -34.35
C LEU A 620 71.95 -31.19 -35.07
N PHE A 621 72.38 -30.47 -36.12
CA PHE A 621 71.49 -29.65 -36.97
C PHE A 621 70.51 -30.50 -37.78
N ASN A 622 70.97 -31.61 -38.35
CA ASN A 622 70.11 -32.55 -39.08
C ASN A 622 69.10 -33.26 -38.17
N SER A 623 69.45 -33.50 -36.91
CA SER A 623 68.53 -34.01 -35.88
C SER A 623 67.46 -32.98 -35.51
N PHE A 624 67.83 -31.71 -35.37
CA PHE A 624 66.86 -30.62 -35.21
C PHE A 624 65.94 -30.47 -36.42
N TRP A 625 66.49 -30.62 -37.64
CA TRP A 625 65.71 -30.59 -38.88
C TRP A 625 64.73 -31.77 -38.98
N PHE A 626 65.16 -32.97 -38.61
CA PHE A 626 64.28 -34.15 -38.50
C PHE A 626 63.13 -33.92 -37.50
N GLY A 627 63.42 -33.31 -36.35
CA GLY A 627 62.40 -32.96 -35.35
C GLY A 627 61.38 -31.92 -35.85
N VAL A 628 61.82 -30.92 -36.62
CA VAL A 628 60.91 -29.90 -37.20
C VAL A 628 60.07 -30.48 -38.34
N GLY A 629 60.68 -31.23 -39.25
CA GLY A 629 59.97 -31.82 -40.40
C GLY A 629 58.84 -32.78 -40.00
N SER A 630 59.00 -33.46 -38.86
CA SER A 630 57.96 -34.30 -38.25
C SER A 630 56.89 -33.52 -37.49
N LEU A 631 57.22 -32.38 -36.90
CA LEU A 631 56.23 -31.47 -36.29
C LEU A 631 55.39 -30.74 -37.36
N MET A 632 55.96 -30.43 -38.53
CA MET A 632 55.24 -29.76 -39.63
C MET A 632 54.51 -30.72 -40.60
N GLN A 633 54.50 -32.04 -40.31
CA GLN A 633 53.88 -33.09 -41.14
C GLN A 633 54.41 -33.18 -42.59
N GLN A 634 55.56 -32.58 -42.90
CA GLN A 634 56.16 -32.62 -44.25
C GLN A 634 57.12 -33.81 -44.43
N GLY A 635 57.49 -34.49 -43.34
CA GLY A 635 58.51 -35.54 -43.35
C GLY A 635 59.92 -34.97 -43.35
N SER A 636 60.92 -35.86 -43.34
CA SER A 636 62.33 -35.50 -43.49
C SER A 636 62.96 -36.43 -44.51
N GLU A 637 63.87 -35.90 -45.33
CA GLU A 637 64.68 -36.71 -46.25
C GLU A 637 65.61 -37.67 -45.50
N LEU A 638 65.81 -37.43 -44.20
CA LEU A 638 66.67 -38.23 -43.33
C LEU A 638 65.89 -39.41 -42.74
N MET A 639 66.26 -40.62 -43.13
CA MET A 639 65.62 -41.86 -42.67
C MET A 639 66.49 -42.57 -41.61
N PRO A 640 65.99 -42.80 -40.37
CA PRO A 640 66.71 -43.60 -39.38
C PRO A 640 66.80 -45.07 -39.83
N LYS A 641 68.01 -45.65 -39.82
CA LYS A 641 68.27 -47.04 -40.19
C LYS A 641 68.27 -47.97 -38.98
N ALA A 642 68.79 -47.52 -37.84
CA ALA A 642 68.86 -48.33 -36.63
C ALA A 642 67.49 -48.49 -35.96
N LEU A 643 67.29 -49.63 -35.27
CA LEU A 643 66.03 -49.89 -34.58
C LEU A 643 65.78 -48.88 -33.43
N SER A 644 66.83 -48.51 -32.69
CA SER A 644 66.75 -47.56 -31.57
C SER A 644 66.30 -46.16 -32.01
N THR A 645 66.86 -45.64 -33.10
CA THR A 645 66.49 -44.34 -33.68
C THR A 645 65.09 -44.37 -34.30
N ARG A 646 64.67 -45.50 -34.90
CA ARG A 646 63.31 -45.71 -35.39
C ARG A 646 62.25 -45.71 -34.29
N ILE A 647 62.53 -46.31 -33.13
CA ILE A 647 61.59 -46.30 -32.00
C ILE A 647 61.39 -44.87 -31.48
N ILE A 648 62.46 -44.09 -31.34
CA ILE A 648 62.39 -42.69 -30.91
C ILE A 648 61.63 -41.85 -31.93
N GLY A 649 61.95 -42.02 -33.23
CA GLY A 649 61.22 -41.37 -34.32
C GLY A 649 59.74 -41.73 -34.32
N GLY A 650 59.39 -43.01 -34.11
CA GLY A 650 58.00 -43.48 -34.07
C GLY A 650 57.21 -42.93 -32.88
N ILE A 651 57.80 -42.88 -31.69
CA ILE A 651 57.17 -42.27 -30.50
C ILE A 651 57.00 -40.76 -30.71
N TRP A 652 58.01 -40.10 -31.27
CA TRP A 652 57.93 -38.68 -31.61
C TRP A 652 56.82 -38.39 -32.63
N TRP A 653 56.69 -39.20 -33.68
CA TRP A 653 55.60 -39.07 -34.67
C TRP A 653 54.23 -39.26 -34.04
N PHE A 654 54.07 -40.21 -33.12
CA PHE A 654 52.82 -40.39 -32.40
C PHE A 654 52.50 -39.18 -31.51
N PHE A 655 53.50 -38.64 -30.81
CA PHE A 655 53.36 -37.45 -29.99
C PHE A 655 52.97 -36.22 -30.83
N THR A 656 53.66 -35.95 -31.95
CA THR A 656 53.33 -34.81 -32.82
C THR A 656 51.94 -34.94 -33.44
N LEU A 657 51.53 -36.15 -33.83
CA LEU A 657 50.18 -36.41 -34.34
C LEU A 657 49.11 -36.03 -33.32
N ILE A 658 49.26 -36.43 -32.06
CA ILE A 658 48.32 -36.09 -30.98
C ILE A 658 48.24 -34.58 -30.77
N ILE A 659 49.40 -33.92 -30.66
CA ILE A 659 49.47 -32.48 -30.40
C ILE A 659 48.79 -31.68 -31.52
N ILE A 660 49.09 -31.98 -32.78
CA ILE A 660 48.52 -31.27 -33.92
C ILE A 660 47.01 -31.52 -34.01
N SER A 661 46.56 -32.75 -33.81
CA SER A 661 45.13 -33.09 -33.82
C SER A 661 44.36 -32.40 -32.68
N SER A 662 44.98 -32.28 -31.49
CA SER A 662 44.38 -31.54 -30.38
C SER A 662 44.35 -30.03 -30.64
N TYR A 663 45.38 -29.47 -31.27
CA TYR A 663 45.41 -28.06 -31.66
C TYR A 663 44.33 -27.75 -32.70
N THR A 664 44.19 -28.57 -33.74
CA THR A 664 43.15 -28.37 -34.77
C THR A 664 41.74 -28.48 -34.19
N ALA A 665 41.51 -29.42 -33.27
CA ALA A 665 40.24 -29.55 -32.56
C ALA A 665 39.92 -28.32 -31.68
N ASN A 666 40.87 -27.85 -30.87
CA ASN A 666 40.66 -26.69 -30.00
C ASN A 666 40.53 -25.39 -30.79
N LEU A 667 41.30 -25.23 -31.87
CA LEU A 667 41.19 -24.07 -32.76
C LEU A 667 39.79 -24.02 -33.41
N ALA A 668 39.27 -25.14 -33.89
CA ALA A 668 37.91 -25.22 -34.44
C ALA A 668 36.83 -24.88 -33.39
N ALA A 669 37.00 -25.35 -32.15
CA ALA A 669 36.08 -25.01 -31.06
C ALA A 669 36.17 -23.53 -30.64
N PHE A 670 37.38 -22.96 -30.63
CA PHE A 670 37.60 -21.55 -30.28
C PHE A 670 37.00 -20.61 -31.33
N LEU A 671 37.14 -20.94 -32.61
CA LEU A 671 36.60 -20.14 -33.71
C LEU A 671 35.06 -20.19 -33.82
N THR A 672 34.43 -21.21 -33.26
CA THR A 672 32.96 -21.35 -33.27
C THR A 672 32.29 -20.70 -32.07
N VAL A 673 33.03 -20.39 -31.00
CA VAL A 673 32.49 -19.82 -29.75
C VAL A 673 33.24 -18.54 -29.38
N GLU A 674 32.80 -17.40 -29.89
CA GLU A 674 33.17 -16.10 -29.34
C GLU A 674 32.43 -15.90 -28.01
N ARG A 675 33.10 -16.21 -26.88
CA ARG A 675 32.54 -15.91 -25.56
C ARG A 675 32.67 -14.41 -25.28
N MET A 676 31.53 -13.76 -25.03
CA MET A 676 31.54 -12.44 -24.42
C MET A 676 31.91 -12.60 -22.94
N ASP A 677 33.14 -12.26 -22.56
CA ASP A 677 33.53 -12.20 -21.15
C ASP A 677 32.88 -10.99 -20.47
N SER A 678 31.92 -11.25 -19.59
CA SER A 678 31.33 -10.20 -18.73
C SER A 678 32.28 -9.89 -17.58
N PRO A 679 32.61 -8.62 -17.31
CA PRO A 679 33.48 -8.26 -16.18
C PRO A 679 32.82 -8.46 -14.81
N VAL A 680 31.51 -8.67 -14.77
CA VAL A 680 30.70 -8.83 -13.56
C VAL A 680 29.61 -9.86 -13.83
N ASP A 681 29.43 -10.83 -12.91
CA ASP A 681 28.33 -11.80 -12.97
C ASP A 681 27.41 -11.71 -11.74
N SER A 682 27.94 -11.36 -10.57
CA SER A 682 27.18 -11.26 -9.31
C SER A 682 27.33 -9.91 -8.62
N ALA A 683 26.34 -9.58 -7.78
CA ALA A 683 26.40 -8.43 -6.87
C ALA A 683 27.60 -8.52 -5.90
N ASP A 684 28.02 -9.74 -5.52
CA ASP A 684 29.20 -9.95 -4.67
C ASP A 684 30.50 -9.52 -5.37
N ASP A 685 30.60 -9.69 -6.69
CA ASP A 685 31.79 -9.30 -7.45
C ASP A 685 31.92 -7.79 -7.49
N ILE A 686 30.78 -7.09 -7.68
CA ILE A 686 30.70 -5.63 -7.60
C ILE A 686 31.13 -5.13 -6.21
N ALA A 687 30.74 -5.83 -5.15
CA ALA A 687 31.04 -5.45 -3.77
C ALA A 687 32.53 -5.63 -3.39
N LYS A 688 33.24 -6.57 -4.04
CA LYS A 688 34.68 -6.81 -3.80
C LYS A 688 35.59 -5.82 -4.53
N GLN A 689 35.12 -5.28 -5.65
CA GLN A 689 35.89 -4.38 -6.50
C GLN A 689 35.50 -2.91 -6.29
N THR A 690 36.38 -1.98 -6.68
CA THR A 690 36.15 -0.53 -6.58
C THR A 690 36.33 0.23 -7.89
N LYS A 691 36.59 -0.48 -9.00
CA LYS A 691 36.85 0.10 -10.32
C LYS A 691 35.55 0.56 -10.99
N ILE A 692 34.51 -0.26 -10.92
CA ILE A 692 33.17 0.01 -11.43
C ILE A 692 32.39 0.68 -10.31
N GLU A 693 31.95 1.90 -10.55
CA GLU A 693 31.05 2.59 -9.62
C GLU A 693 29.64 2.00 -9.74
N TYR A 694 28.88 2.03 -8.64
CA TYR A 694 27.51 1.54 -8.66
C TYR A 694 26.61 2.34 -7.72
N GLY A 695 25.31 2.29 -8.00
CA GLY A 695 24.34 2.87 -7.08
C GLY A 695 22.89 2.79 -7.53
N VAL A 696 22.06 3.64 -6.94
CA VAL A 696 20.59 3.53 -6.92
C VAL A 696 19.92 4.89 -7.08
N VAL A 697 18.64 4.88 -7.45
CA VAL A 697 17.81 6.09 -7.52
C VAL A 697 17.49 6.60 -6.11
N LYS A 698 17.61 7.93 -5.91
CA LYS A 698 17.26 8.61 -4.66
C LYS A 698 15.78 8.43 -4.32
N ASP A 699 15.49 8.33 -3.02
CA ASP A 699 14.13 8.17 -2.48
C ASP A 699 13.35 6.93 -2.99
N GLY A 700 14.05 5.98 -3.65
CA GLY A 700 13.48 4.74 -4.17
C GLY A 700 13.39 3.61 -3.13
N ALA A 701 12.57 2.60 -3.42
CA ALA A 701 12.44 1.41 -2.58
C ALA A 701 13.78 0.65 -2.48
N THR A 702 14.53 0.55 -3.59
CA THR A 702 15.86 -0.07 -3.67
C THR A 702 16.87 0.60 -2.74
N MET A 703 16.90 1.93 -2.66
CA MET A 703 17.76 2.66 -1.72
C MET A 703 17.42 2.31 -0.26
N THR A 704 16.12 2.32 0.10
CA THR A 704 15.70 1.96 1.46
C THR A 704 15.99 0.51 1.82
N PHE A 705 15.99 -0.39 0.83
CA PHE A 705 16.36 -1.79 0.98
C PHE A 705 17.83 -1.92 1.38
N PHE A 706 18.76 -1.31 0.62
CA PHE A 706 20.19 -1.36 0.97
C PHE A 706 20.50 -0.66 2.30
N LYS A 707 19.83 0.46 2.60
CA LYS A 707 19.98 1.18 3.87
C LYS A 707 19.56 0.36 5.10
N LYS A 708 18.60 -0.56 4.96
CA LYS A 708 18.06 -1.38 6.05
C LYS A 708 18.46 -2.85 6.00
N SER A 709 19.21 -3.26 4.98
CA SER A 709 19.65 -4.63 4.81
C SER A 709 20.58 -5.03 5.96
N LYS A 710 20.49 -6.30 6.38
CA LYS A 710 21.36 -6.91 7.40
C LYS A 710 22.36 -7.92 6.81
N VAL A 711 22.39 -8.05 5.49
CA VAL A 711 23.30 -8.95 4.79
C VAL A 711 24.63 -8.23 4.62
N SER A 712 25.72 -8.84 5.05
CA SER A 712 27.06 -8.20 5.10
C SER A 712 27.54 -7.67 3.74
N THR A 713 27.26 -8.35 2.62
CA THR A 713 27.56 -7.84 1.28
C THR A 713 26.80 -6.53 1.01
N PHE A 714 25.49 -6.51 1.25
CA PHE A 714 24.64 -5.35 0.96
C PHE A 714 24.89 -4.18 1.91
N GLU A 715 25.27 -4.45 3.16
CA GLU A 715 25.75 -3.43 4.10
C GLU A 715 27.05 -2.78 3.60
N LYS A 716 28.00 -3.57 3.10
CA LYS A 716 29.24 -3.03 2.48
C LYS A 716 28.92 -2.20 1.24
N MET A 717 28.01 -2.67 0.39
CA MET A 717 27.54 -1.92 -0.78
C MET A 717 26.89 -0.60 -0.37
N TRP A 718 26.07 -0.60 0.68
CA TRP A 718 25.47 0.62 1.22
C TRP A 718 26.51 1.57 1.84
N ALA A 719 27.50 1.04 2.56
CA ALA A 719 28.62 1.83 3.09
C ALA A 719 29.39 2.51 1.95
N PHE A 720 29.65 1.81 0.85
CA PHE A 720 30.26 2.38 -0.35
C PHE A 720 29.37 3.47 -0.97
N MET A 721 28.09 3.18 -1.21
CA MET A 721 27.16 4.14 -1.80
C MET A 721 27.02 5.41 -0.93
N SER A 722 26.88 5.24 0.39
CA SER A 722 26.74 6.34 1.33
C SER A 722 28.01 7.16 1.53
N SER A 723 29.20 6.57 1.32
CA SER A 723 30.47 7.30 1.33
C SER A 723 30.64 8.25 0.13
N LYS A 724 29.97 7.95 -0.99
CA LYS A 724 30.05 8.73 -2.24
C LYS A 724 28.67 9.13 -2.76
N PRO A 725 27.87 9.92 -2.02
CA PRO A 725 26.46 10.16 -2.36
C PRO A 725 26.27 11.04 -3.60
N SER A 726 27.28 11.84 -3.97
CA SER A 726 27.25 12.67 -5.19
C SER A 726 27.47 11.84 -6.46
N THR A 727 28.23 10.74 -6.38
CA THR A 727 28.52 9.89 -7.53
C THR A 727 27.68 8.61 -7.55
N SER A 728 27.29 8.01 -6.43
CA SER A 728 26.51 6.76 -6.45
C SER A 728 25.00 6.96 -6.62
N LEU A 729 24.43 8.07 -6.16
CA LEU A 729 22.97 8.24 -6.11
C LEU A 729 22.45 9.12 -7.25
N VAL A 730 21.60 8.56 -8.11
CA VAL A 730 21.00 9.24 -9.27
C VAL A 730 19.62 9.81 -8.93
N LYS A 731 19.22 10.90 -9.59
CA LYS A 731 17.93 11.57 -9.30
C LYS A 731 16.74 10.88 -9.97
N SER A 732 16.94 10.37 -11.19
CA SER A 732 15.92 9.71 -12.00
C SER A 732 16.51 8.49 -12.68
N ILE A 733 15.65 7.57 -13.12
CA ILE A 733 16.05 6.37 -13.85
C ILE A 733 16.76 6.77 -15.16
N GLU A 734 16.24 7.77 -15.89
CA GLU A 734 16.84 8.22 -17.16
C GLU A 734 18.26 8.75 -16.99
N ASP A 735 18.50 9.57 -15.96
CA ASP A 735 19.85 10.08 -15.60
C ASP A 735 20.81 8.91 -15.29
N GLY A 736 20.29 7.88 -14.62
CA GLY A 736 21.01 6.64 -14.38
C GLY A 736 21.36 5.88 -15.66
N ILE A 737 20.42 5.72 -16.60
CA ILE A 737 20.66 5.04 -17.88
C ILE A 737 21.73 5.78 -18.69
N GLN A 738 21.61 7.11 -18.81
CA GLN A 738 22.58 7.94 -19.53
C GLN A 738 23.99 7.80 -18.94
N ARG A 739 24.09 7.62 -17.61
CA ARG A 739 25.36 7.41 -16.94
C ARG A 739 25.97 6.03 -17.19
N VAL A 740 25.17 4.97 -17.17
CA VAL A 740 25.62 3.60 -17.51
C VAL A 740 26.17 3.55 -18.93
N LEU A 741 25.56 4.30 -19.87
CA LEU A 741 26.04 4.37 -21.25
C LEU A 741 27.37 5.13 -21.40
N LYS A 742 27.59 6.18 -20.61
CA LYS A 742 28.76 7.08 -20.74
C LYS A 742 29.98 6.65 -19.93
N SER A 743 29.79 5.93 -18.83
CA SER A 743 30.84 5.62 -17.86
C SER A 743 30.78 4.17 -17.40
N ASP A 744 31.86 3.66 -16.81
CA ASP A 744 31.89 2.33 -16.15
C ASP A 744 31.12 2.38 -14.82
N TYR A 745 29.80 2.50 -14.93
CA TYR A 745 28.86 2.62 -13.84
C TYR A 745 27.76 1.55 -13.96
N ALA A 746 27.44 0.87 -12.86
CA ALA A 746 26.39 -0.12 -12.78
C ALA A 746 25.20 0.41 -11.97
N LEU A 747 24.00 0.35 -12.54
CA LEU A 747 22.79 0.85 -11.91
C LEU A 747 21.94 -0.29 -11.37
N LEU A 748 21.67 -0.28 -10.06
CA LEU A 748 20.78 -1.23 -9.44
C LEU A 748 19.34 -0.73 -9.52
N MET A 749 18.51 -1.47 -10.24
CA MET A 749 17.09 -1.13 -10.47
C MET A 749 16.23 -2.39 -10.56
N GLU A 750 14.92 -2.22 -10.71
CA GLU A 750 13.98 -3.33 -10.82
C GLU A 750 14.07 -4.03 -12.19
N SER A 751 14.05 -5.36 -12.19
CA SER A 751 14.27 -6.20 -13.36
C SER A 751 13.24 -6.00 -14.47
N ALA A 752 12.00 -5.65 -14.13
CA ALA A 752 10.96 -5.37 -15.11
C ALA A 752 11.29 -4.12 -15.95
N THR A 753 11.91 -3.12 -15.32
CA THR A 753 12.37 -1.90 -15.97
C THR A 753 13.63 -2.16 -16.79
N ILE A 754 14.55 -2.99 -16.28
CA ILE A 754 15.74 -3.42 -17.04
C ILE A 754 15.34 -4.13 -18.34
N ASP A 755 14.46 -5.13 -18.25
CA ASP A 755 13.96 -5.90 -19.41
C ASP A 755 13.32 -4.98 -20.46
N TYR A 756 12.61 -3.92 -20.03
CA TYR A 756 12.07 -2.92 -20.94
C TYR A 756 13.16 -2.08 -21.63
N ILE A 757 14.17 -1.63 -20.86
CA ILE A 757 15.25 -0.78 -21.37
C ILE A 757 16.17 -1.57 -22.33
N THR A 758 16.55 -2.80 -21.98
CA THR A 758 17.47 -3.62 -22.77
C THR A 758 16.89 -4.04 -24.12
N ARG A 759 15.58 -4.28 -24.21
CA ARG A 759 14.89 -4.53 -25.49
C ARG A 759 14.89 -3.32 -26.43
N ARG A 760 14.99 -2.11 -25.87
CA ARG A 760 15.03 -0.87 -26.63
C ARG A 760 16.44 -0.41 -26.97
N ASN A 761 17.36 -0.61 -26.04
CA ASN A 761 18.74 -0.15 -26.14
C ASN A 761 19.70 -1.34 -26.01
N CYS A 762 20.23 -1.76 -27.15
CA CYS A 762 21.06 -2.97 -27.28
C CYS A 762 22.49 -2.80 -26.72
N ASN A 763 22.86 -1.56 -26.38
CA ASN A 763 24.14 -1.26 -25.73
C ASN A 763 24.11 -1.56 -24.23
N LEU A 764 22.97 -1.99 -23.69
CA LEU A 764 22.77 -2.29 -22.29
C LEU A 764 22.45 -3.78 -22.12
N THR A 765 22.94 -4.36 -21.04
CA THR A 765 22.69 -5.74 -20.65
C THR A 765 22.31 -5.83 -19.19
N GLN A 766 21.44 -6.78 -18.89
CA GLN A 766 21.18 -7.19 -17.51
C GLN A 766 22.32 -8.09 -17.06
N VAL A 767 22.88 -7.81 -15.89
CA VAL A 767 23.95 -8.58 -15.28
C VAL A 767 23.45 -9.26 -14.02
N GLY A 768 23.74 -10.56 -13.91
CA GLY A 768 23.37 -11.39 -12.77
C GLY A 768 21.88 -11.71 -12.66
N GLY A 769 21.53 -12.42 -11.59
CA GLY A 769 20.16 -12.80 -11.27
C GLY A 769 19.35 -11.69 -10.58
N LEU A 770 18.19 -12.07 -10.07
CA LEU A 770 17.42 -11.24 -9.15
C LEU A 770 18.03 -11.33 -7.75
N ILE A 771 18.42 -10.20 -7.18
CA ILE A 771 19.01 -10.09 -5.83
C ILE A 771 17.94 -10.33 -4.75
N ASP A 772 16.70 -9.94 -5.04
CA ASP A 772 15.55 -10.16 -4.18
C ASP A 772 14.32 -10.60 -5.00
N SER A 773 13.28 -11.04 -4.29
CA SER A 773 11.98 -11.36 -4.86
C SER A 773 10.94 -10.39 -4.31
N LYS A 774 10.42 -9.52 -5.18
CA LYS A 774 9.44 -8.48 -4.89
C LYS A 774 8.28 -8.58 -5.88
N GLY A 775 7.24 -7.80 -5.62
CA GLY A 775 6.12 -7.67 -6.55
C GLY A 775 5.52 -6.28 -6.51
N TYR A 776 4.92 -5.90 -7.63
CA TYR A 776 4.06 -4.73 -7.71
C TYR A 776 2.65 -5.12 -7.33
N GLY A 777 2.07 -4.36 -6.41
CA GLY A 777 0.69 -4.50 -5.97
C GLY A 777 -0.07 -3.20 -6.15
N ILE A 778 -1.39 -3.27 -6.13
CA ILE A 778 -2.24 -2.08 -6.09
C ILE A 778 -2.34 -1.63 -4.63
N GLY A 779 -2.04 -0.34 -4.39
CA GLY A 779 -2.14 0.26 -3.07
C GLY A 779 -3.59 0.68 -2.78
N THR A 780 -4.08 0.33 -1.60
CA THR A 780 -5.42 0.70 -1.14
C THR A 780 -5.35 1.32 0.26
N PRO A 781 -6.29 2.21 0.63
CA PRO A 781 -6.37 2.70 2.00
C PRO A 781 -6.54 1.53 2.98
N GLN A 782 -5.94 1.68 4.17
CA GLN A 782 -5.94 0.62 5.18
C GLN A 782 -7.37 0.25 5.60
N GLY A 783 -7.71 -1.04 5.55
CA GLY A 783 -9.06 -1.52 5.85
C GLY A 783 -10.12 -1.23 4.78
N SER A 784 -9.70 -0.85 3.57
CA SER A 784 -10.65 -0.61 2.47
C SER A 784 -11.42 -1.89 2.07
N PRO A 785 -12.72 -1.79 1.80
CA PRO A 785 -13.51 -2.93 1.32
C PRO A 785 -13.18 -3.32 -0.14
N TYR A 786 -12.44 -2.47 -0.85
CA TYR A 786 -12.06 -2.68 -2.25
C TYR A 786 -10.92 -3.68 -2.42
N ARG A 787 -10.01 -3.76 -1.44
CA ARG A 787 -8.82 -4.61 -1.50
C ARG A 787 -9.14 -6.06 -1.85
N ASP A 788 -10.10 -6.66 -1.16
CA ASP A 788 -10.42 -8.09 -1.35
C ASP A 788 -11.07 -8.34 -2.71
N LYS A 789 -11.95 -7.42 -3.16
CA LYS A 789 -12.60 -7.51 -4.48
C LYS A 789 -11.60 -7.36 -5.62
N ILE A 790 -10.71 -6.38 -5.54
CA ILE A 790 -9.65 -6.15 -6.53
C ILE A 790 -8.66 -7.32 -6.51
N THR A 791 -8.33 -7.85 -5.34
CA THR A 791 -7.45 -9.02 -5.22
C THR A 791 -8.04 -10.23 -5.96
N MET A 792 -9.33 -10.52 -5.76
CA MET A 792 -9.99 -11.60 -6.50
C MET A 792 -10.04 -11.34 -8.00
N ALA A 793 -10.28 -10.08 -8.43
CA ALA A 793 -10.26 -9.72 -9.84
C ALA A 793 -8.86 -9.88 -10.47
N ILE A 794 -7.79 -9.50 -9.77
CA ILE A 794 -6.41 -9.71 -10.24
C ILE A 794 -6.12 -11.20 -10.41
N LEU A 795 -6.53 -12.05 -9.45
CA LEU A 795 -6.35 -13.50 -9.55
C LEU A 795 -7.10 -14.08 -10.75
N ASN A 796 -8.34 -13.63 -10.98
CA ASN A 796 -9.12 -14.05 -12.16
C ASN A 796 -8.42 -13.67 -13.48
N ILE A 797 -7.92 -12.43 -13.60
CA ILE A 797 -7.20 -11.95 -14.79
C ILE A 797 -5.86 -12.69 -14.97
N LEU A 798 -5.23 -13.11 -13.86
CA LEU A 798 -4.01 -13.92 -13.86
C LEU A 798 -4.28 -15.35 -14.37
N GLU A 799 -5.33 -16.00 -13.86
CA GLU A 799 -5.76 -17.36 -14.28
C GLU A 799 -6.20 -17.39 -15.74
N ASP A 800 -6.87 -16.35 -16.23
CA ASP A 800 -7.23 -16.15 -17.64
C ASP A 800 -6.00 -15.93 -18.57
N GLY A 801 -4.81 -15.70 -18.01
CA GLY A 801 -3.59 -15.39 -18.77
C GLY A 801 -3.55 -13.98 -19.39
N ARG A 802 -4.53 -13.12 -19.11
CA ARG A 802 -4.59 -11.75 -19.67
C ARG A 802 -3.46 -10.86 -19.19
N LEU A 803 -3.01 -11.00 -17.94
CA LEU A 803 -1.84 -10.27 -17.43
C LEU A 803 -0.57 -10.56 -18.26
N HIS A 804 -0.40 -11.82 -18.71
CA HIS A 804 0.70 -12.19 -19.58
C HIS A 804 0.57 -11.56 -20.97
N MET A 805 -0.63 -11.57 -21.55
CA MET A 805 -0.89 -10.90 -22.84
C MET A 805 -0.61 -9.39 -22.78
N LEU A 806 -1.05 -8.72 -21.70
CA LEU A 806 -0.73 -7.30 -21.48
C LEU A 806 0.77 -7.07 -21.34
N ARG A 807 1.49 -7.94 -20.61
CA ARG A 807 2.95 -7.80 -20.46
C ARG A 807 3.62 -7.96 -21.82
N GLN A 808 3.23 -8.95 -22.62
CA GLN A 808 3.76 -9.13 -23.95
C GLN A 808 3.48 -7.91 -24.83
N LYS A 809 2.27 -7.36 -24.83
CA LYS A 809 1.92 -6.15 -25.60
C LYS A 809 2.83 -4.96 -25.30
N TRP A 810 3.12 -4.70 -24.03
CA TRP A 810 3.89 -3.50 -23.62
C TRP A 810 5.42 -3.71 -23.62
N TRP A 811 5.90 -4.95 -23.53
CA TRP A 811 7.34 -5.27 -23.58
C TRP A 811 7.80 -5.89 -24.91
N SER A 812 6.93 -6.26 -25.86
CA SER A 812 7.33 -6.97 -27.10
C SER A 812 8.01 -6.09 -28.14
N VAL A 813 7.94 -4.76 -28.03
CA VAL A 813 8.56 -3.85 -29.00
C VAL A 813 10.08 -3.83 -28.78
N SER A 814 10.78 -4.81 -29.37
CA SER A 814 12.23 -4.78 -29.50
C SER A 814 12.60 -3.87 -30.68
N SER A 815 13.30 -2.78 -30.38
CA SER A 815 14.01 -1.99 -31.41
C SER A 815 15.40 -2.54 -31.68
N CYS A 816 15.87 -3.47 -30.84
CA CYS A 816 16.95 -4.37 -31.19
C CYS A 816 16.41 -5.39 -32.19
N LEU A 817 16.92 -5.34 -33.42
CA LEU A 817 16.84 -6.49 -34.31
C LEU A 817 17.39 -7.66 -33.49
N ASP A 818 16.57 -8.68 -33.24
CA ASP A 818 17.08 -9.94 -32.74
C ASP A 818 18.17 -10.34 -33.74
N GLU A 819 19.44 -10.16 -33.36
CA GLU A 819 20.55 -10.68 -34.14
C GLU A 819 20.29 -12.17 -34.23
N GLU A 820 19.83 -12.58 -35.41
CA GLU A 820 19.53 -13.94 -35.77
C GLU A 820 20.67 -14.82 -35.29
N ARG A 821 20.37 -15.63 -34.27
CA ARG A 821 21.01 -16.91 -33.95
C ARG A 821 22.43 -17.06 -34.51
N HIS A 822 23.41 -16.32 -34.00
CA HIS A 822 24.85 -16.54 -34.25
C HIS A 822 25.15 -17.41 -35.49
N GLU A 823 24.75 -16.95 -36.67
CA GLU A 823 25.13 -17.66 -37.88
C GLU A 823 26.63 -17.43 -38.01
N THR A 824 27.38 -18.51 -38.01
CA THR A 824 28.85 -18.52 -38.06
C THR A 824 29.31 -17.70 -39.26
N GLY A 825 29.69 -16.45 -39.01
CA GLY A 825 30.21 -15.55 -40.02
C GLY A 825 31.51 -16.10 -40.63
N PRO A 826 31.85 -15.71 -41.87
CA PRO A 826 33.10 -16.13 -42.51
C PRO A 826 34.31 -15.65 -41.68
N LEU A 827 35.38 -16.46 -41.62
CA LEU A 827 36.59 -16.09 -40.89
C LEU A 827 37.15 -14.76 -41.42
N GLY A 828 37.17 -13.74 -40.55
CA GLY A 828 37.71 -12.42 -40.88
C GLY A 828 39.24 -12.40 -40.94
N ILE A 829 39.79 -11.46 -41.72
CA ILE A 829 41.24 -11.27 -41.85
C ILE A 829 41.93 -10.92 -40.52
N HIS A 830 41.18 -10.38 -39.55
CA HIS A 830 41.69 -10.06 -38.21
C HIS A 830 42.11 -11.31 -37.42
N ASN A 831 41.42 -12.44 -37.58
CA ASN A 831 41.74 -13.69 -36.89
C ASN A 831 42.95 -14.42 -37.52
N LEU A 832 43.16 -14.25 -38.84
CA LEU A 832 44.27 -14.89 -39.59
C LEU A 832 45.45 -13.95 -39.86
N GLY A 833 45.34 -12.65 -39.51
CA GLY A 833 46.33 -11.63 -39.84
C GLY A 833 47.73 -11.91 -39.30
N GLY A 834 47.84 -12.49 -38.10
CA GLY A 834 49.13 -12.84 -37.51
C GLY A 834 49.93 -13.86 -38.31
N LEU A 835 49.27 -14.78 -39.02
CA LEU A 835 49.95 -15.79 -39.85
C LEU A 835 50.69 -15.12 -41.03
N PHE A 836 50.07 -14.12 -41.66
CA PHE A 836 50.70 -13.35 -42.74
C PHE A 836 51.89 -12.53 -42.26
N ILE A 837 51.83 -11.98 -41.04
CA ILE A 837 52.94 -11.24 -40.44
C ILE A 837 54.13 -12.17 -40.19
N VAL A 838 53.90 -13.35 -39.61
CA VAL A 838 54.96 -14.34 -39.35
C VAL A 838 55.61 -14.80 -40.66
N LEU A 839 54.81 -15.05 -41.71
CA LEU A 839 55.30 -15.40 -43.03
C LEU A 839 56.19 -14.31 -43.63
N ALA A 840 55.75 -13.05 -43.60
CA ALA A 840 56.51 -11.91 -44.11
C ALA A 840 57.84 -11.73 -43.37
N CYS A 841 57.82 -11.82 -42.03
CA CYS A 841 59.03 -11.77 -41.22
C CYS A 841 60.01 -12.90 -41.56
N GLY A 842 59.51 -14.13 -41.76
CA GLY A 842 60.33 -15.28 -42.14
C GLY A 842 61.02 -15.11 -43.50
N LEU A 843 60.31 -14.59 -44.50
CA LEU A 843 60.87 -14.32 -45.84
C LEU A 843 61.96 -13.25 -45.77
N VAL A 844 61.71 -12.16 -45.06
CA VAL A 844 62.69 -11.08 -44.89
C VAL A 844 63.94 -11.58 -44.17
N LEU A 845 63.78 -12.36 -43.09
CA LEU A 845 64.90 -12.94 -42.36
C LEU A 845 65.72 -13.89 -43.25
N SER A 846 65.07 -14.71 -44.07
CA SER A 846 65.76 -15.61 -45.01
C SER A 846 66.62 -14.85 -46.02
N ILE A 847 66.12 -13.73 -46.56
CA ILE A 847 66.89 -12.85 -47.45
C ILE A 847 68.12 -12.29 -46.73
N PHE A 848 67.97 -11.81 -45.50
CA PHE A 848 69.10 -11.30 -44.71
C PHE A 848 70.15 -12.37 -44.42
N VAL A 849 69.73 -13.59 -44.07
CA VAL A 849 70.65 -14.71 -43.83
C VAL A 849 71.39 -15.08 -45.12
N ALA A 850 70.69 -15.17 -46.25
CA ALA A 850 71.31 -15.47 -47.55
C ALA A 850 72.33 -14.40 -47.96
N ILE A 851 72.03 -13.11 -47.72
CA ILE A 851 72.99 -12.02 -47.94
C ILE A 851 74.20 -12.17 -47.02
N ALA A 852 73.99 -12.49 -45.74
CA ALA A 852 75.08 -12.70 -44.79
C ALA A 852 75.97 -13.89 -45.16
N GLU A 853 75.39 -15.02 -45.58
CA GLU A 853 76.11 -16.19 -46.08
C GLU A 853 76.92 -15.86 -47.34
N PHE A 854 76.31 -15.14 -48.27
CA PHE A 854 76.96 -14.69 -49.49
C PHE A 854 78.16 -13.78 -49.17
N LEU A 855 77.98 -12.79 -48.30
CA LEU A 855 79.06 -11.90 -47.85
C LEU A 855 80.16 -12.65 -47.10
N TYR A 856 79.79 -13.61 -46.24
CA TYR A 856 80.75 -14.44 -45.50
C TYR A 856 81.57 -15.32 -46.44
N LYS A 857 80.92 -15.97 -47.41
CA LYS A 857 81.58 -16.77 -48.45
C LYS A 857 82.52 -15.90 -49.30
N LEU A 858 82.06 -14.73 -49.75
CA LEU A 858 82.87 -13.78 -50.49
C LEU A 858 84.11 -13.34 -49.73
N ARG A 859 83.98 -13.07 -48.42
CA ARG A 859 85.10 -12.70 -47.56
C ARG A 859 86.11 -13.83 -47.41
N LYS A 860 85.64 -15.05 -47.17
CA LYS A 860 86.50 -16.24 -47.05
C LYS A 860 87.21 -16.59 -48.36
N THR A 861 86.53 -16.45 -49.50
CA THR A 861 87.12 -16.66 -50.83
C THR A 861 88.11 -15.55 -51.19
N ALA A 862 87.83 -14.30 -50.85
CA ALA A 862 88.77 -13.18 -51.05
C ALA A 862 90.03 -13.32 -50.19
N GLU A 863 89.91 -13.82 -48.96
CA GLU A 863 91.06 -14.15 -48.09
C GLU A 863 91.88 -15.32 -48.62
N HIS A 864 91.24 -16.35 -49.18
CA HIS A 864 91.91 -17.52 -49.76
C HIS A 864 92.62 -17.21 -51.10
N ASP A 865 92.01 -16.38 -51.95
CA ASP A 865 92.51 -16.09 -53.30
C ASP A 865 93.32 -14.77 -53.38
N GLN A 866 93.53 -14.07 -52.26
CA GLN A 866 94.22 -12.76 -52.15
C GLN A 866 93.76 -11.71 -53.19
N ARG A 867 92.45 -11.51 -53.34
CA ARG A 867 91.85 -10.52 -54.26
C ARG A 867 90.99 -9.50 -53.53
N SER A 868 90.75 -8.34 -54.15
CA SER A 868 89.84 -7.32 -53.61
C SER A 868 88.40 -7.84 -53.55
N LEU A 869 87.67 -7.54 -52.48
CA LEU A 869 86.28 -7.99 -52.27
C LEU A 869 85.35 -7.59 -53.42
N CYS A 870 85.55 -6.42 -54.01
CA CYS A 870 84.69 -5.89 -55.07
C CYS A 870 84.83 -6.67 -56.39
N SER A 871 86.03 -7.17 -56.73
CA SER A 871 86.25 -7.96 -57.94
C SER A 871 85.66 -9.37 -57.82
N VAL A 872 85.78 -10.00 -56.64
CA VAL A 872 85.22 -11.34 -56.38
C VAL A 872 83.68 -11.29 -56.35
N MET A 873 83.10 -10.21 -55.84
CA MET A 873 81.65 -10.01 -55.80
C MET A 873 81.03 -9.91 -57.20
N VAL A 874 81.67 -9.17 -58.12
CA VAL A 874 81.19 -9.05 -59.50
C VAL A 874 81.29 -10.38 -60.25
N ASP A 875 82.38 -11.13 -60.05
CA ASP A 875 82.56 -12.44 -60.70
C ASP A 875 81.59 -13.51 -60.18
N GLU A 876 81.32 -13.60 -58.88
CA GLU A 876 80.34 -14.55 -58.32
C GLU A 876 78.88 -14.15 -58.63
N ILE A 877 78.55 -12.85 -58.64
CA ILE A 877 77.22 -12.41 -59.12
C ILE A 877 77.06 -12.77 -60.60
N ARG A 878 78.09 -12.59 -61.41
CA ARG A 878 78.06 -12.99 -62.82
C ARG A 878 77.93 -14.51 -62.99
N LEU A 879 78.66 -15.30 -62.22
CA LEU A 879 78.60 -16.77 -62.26
C LEU A 879 77.27 -17.34 -61.74
N SER A 880 76.67 -16.75 -60.70
CA SER A 880 75.41 -17.21 -60.12
C SER A 880 74.19 -16.94 -61.00
N PHE A 881 74.23 -15.90 -61.86
CA PHE A 881 73.20 -15.64 -62.86
C PHE A 881 73.44 -16.34 -64.22
N THR A 882 74.61 -16.93 -64.45
CA THR A 882 74.94 -17.61 -65.73
C THR A 882 74.85 -19.13 -65.57
N TYR A 883 73.92 -19.77 -66.27
CA TYR A 883 73.66 -21.22 -66.21
C TYR A 883 74.75 -22.03 -66.96
N GLU A 884 75.92 -22.25 -66.34
CA GLU A 884 76.90 -23.25 -66.81
C GLU A 884 77.38 -24.18 -65.69
N ARG A 885 77.56 -25.47 -66.01
CA ARG A 885 77.86 -26.57 -65.08
C ARG A 885 79.16 -26.36 -64.30
N ARG A 886 79.08 -26.46 -62.96
CA ARG A 886 80.26 -26.59 -62.07
C ARG A 886 81.08 -27.83 -62.41
N VAL A 887 82.28 -27.66 -62.95
CA VAL A 887 83.34 -28.69 -62.93
C VAL A 887 84.33 -28.31 -61.83
N LYS A 888 84.41 -29.13 -60.76
CA LYS A 888 85.40 -28.96 -59.69
C LYS A 888 86.80 -29.31 -60.23
N HIS A 889 87.75 -28.38 -60.19
CA HIS A 889 89.16 -28.70 -60.33
C HIS A 889 89.69 -29.46 -59.09
N LYS A 890 90.41 -30.56 -59.33
CA LYS A 890 91.17 -31.32 -58.32
C LYS A 890 92.37 -30.49 -57.81
N PRO A 891 92.70 -30.50 -56.51
CA PRO A 891 93.99 -29.97 -56.03
C PRO A 891 95.15 -30.92 -56.40
N GLN A 892 96.30 -30.35 -56.79
CA GLN A 892 97.56 -31.08 -56.97
C GLN A 892 98.18 -31.49 -55.61
N PRO A 893 98.91 -32.63 -55.54
CA PRO A 893 99.53 -33.09 -54.30
C PRO A 893 100.88 -32.38 -54.04
N PRO A 894 101.29 -32.17 -52.77
CA PRO A 894 102.67 -31.78 -52.46
C PRO A 894 103.59 -33.01 -52.42
N VAL A 895 104.86 -32.75 -52.78
CA VAL A 895 105.97 -33.69 -52.94
C VAL A 895 106.45 -34.26 -51.59
N MET A 896 106.82 -35.55 -51.60
CA MET A 896 107.37 -36.31 -50.47
C MET A 896 108.71 -35.76 -49.95
N VAL A 897 108.90 -35.83 -48.62
CA VAL A 897 110.22 -36.01 -47.99
C VAL A 897 110.15 -37.22 -47.05
N LYS A 898 111.10 -38.14 -47.25
CA LYS A 898 111.32 -39.40 -46.52
C LYS A 898 112.00 -39.12 -45.16
N THR A 899 111.62 -39.85 -44.11
CA THR A 899 112.56 -40.41 -43.12
C THR A 899 111.90 -41.52 -42.29
N ASP A 900 112.66 -42.61 -42.14
CA ASP A 900 112.37 -43.84 -41.41
C ASP A 900 112.29 -43.64 -39.88
N ALA A 901 111.50 -44.49 -39.18
CA ALA A 901 111.94 -45.34 -38.07
C ALA A 901 110.77 -45.93 -37.26
N VAL A 902 110.66 -47.26 -37.32
CA VAL A 902 110.52 -48.25 -36.23
C VAL A 902 109.83 -47.81 -34.92
N ILE A 903 108.78 -48.53 -34.49
CA ILE A 903 108.74 -49.38 -33.26
C ILE A 903 107.39 -50.13 -33.18
N ASN A 904 107.52 -51.42 -32.90
CA ASN A 904 106.50 -52.43 -32.62
C ASN A 904 105.54 -52.05 -31.47
N MET A 905 104.29 -52.54 -31.53
CA MET A 905 103.79 -53.39 -30.45
C MET A 905 102.62 -54.30 -30.88
N HIS A 906 102.88 -55.61 -30.75
CA HIS A 906 102.01 -56.72 -30.36
C HIS A 906 100.55 -56.40 -29.98
N ALA A 907 99.57 -57.28 -30.14
CA ALA A 907 99.42 -58.58 -30.78
C ALA A 907 97.93 -58.98 -30.63
N TYR A 908 97.58 -60.06 -31.30
CA TYR A 908 96.71 -61.14 -30.82
C TYR A 908 95.28 -61.24 -31.38
N ASN A 909 95.17 -62.18 -32.34
CA ASN A 909 94.16 -63.23 -32.53
C ASN A 909 92.70 -62.86 -32.86
N ASP A 910 91.94 -63.64 -33.63
CA ASP A 910 92.18 -64.72 -34.62
C ASP A 910 90.78 -65.03 -35.20
N ARG A 911 90.72 -65.60 -36.42
CA ARG A 911 89.62 -66.44 -36.96
C ARG A 911 88.23 -65.83 -37.25
N ARG A 912 87.92 -65.68 -38.55
CA ARG A 912 87.19 -66.65 -39.40
C ARG A 912 86.49 -65.93 -40.56
N LEU A 913 86.95 -66.18 -41.78
CA LEU A 913 86.11 -66.21 -43.00
C LEU A 913 85.29 -67.53 -42.99
N PRO A 914 84.12 -67.66 -43.65
CA PRO A 914 83.97 -67.42 -45.09
C PRO A 914 82.62 -66.82 -45.54
N GLY A 915 82.55 -66.41 -46.81
CA GLY A 915 81.27 -66.23 -47.50
C GLY A 915 81.23 -65.02 -48.44
N LYS A 916 81.75 -65.23 -49.64
CA LYS A 916 81.62 -64.35 -50.81
C LYS A 916 80.17 -64.42 -51.31
N ASP A 917 79.57 -63.31 -51.69
CA ASP A 917 78.68 -63.29 -52.86
C ASP A 917 78.61 -61.88 -53.48
N ASN A 918 78.91 -61.86 -54.77
CA ASN A 918 78.89 -60.70 -55.65
C ASN A 918 77.45 -60.22 -55.85
N MET A 919 77.20 -58.91 -55.73
CA MET A 919 75.99 -58.31 -56.30
C MET A 919 76.39 -57.15 -57.22
N SER A 920 76.09 -57.38 -58.49
CA SER A 920 76.21 -56.49 -59.63
C SER A 920 75.48 -55.16 -59.41
N CYS A 921 76.18 -54.03 -59.59
CA CYS A 921 75.54 -52.73 -59.84
C CYS A 921 74.99 -52.71 -61.27
N SER A 922 73.69 -52.95 -61.41
CA SER A 922 72.92 -52.63 -62.62
C SER A 922 72.15 -51.35 -62.39
N THR A 923 72.36 -50.40 -63.28
CA THR A 923 71.66 -49.11 -63.37
C THR A 923 70.24 -49.26 -63.90
N GLY A 924 69.30 -48.56 -63.25
CA GLY A 924 68.07 -48.09 -63.88
C GLY A 924 66.78 -48.60 -63.23
N MET A 925 66.05 -47.70 -62.57
CA MET A 925 64.71 -47.29 -62.99
C MET A 925 64.18 -46.22 -62.01
N THR A 926 63.91 -45.05 -62.57
CA THR A 926 63.07 -43.98 -62.01
C THR A 926 61.65 -44.48 -61.73
N PRO A 927 60.94 -43.88 -60.75
CA PRO A 927 59.52 -43.67 -60.90
C PRO A 927 59.16 -42.18 -60.84
N VAL A 928 58.32 -41.82 -61.81
CA VAL A 928 57.55 -40.59 -61.96
C VAL A 928 56.43 -40.61 -60.91
N PHE A 929 56.28 -39.50 -60.19
CA PHE A 929 55.18 -39.19 -59.28
C PHE A 929 53.95 -38.69 -60.06
N PRO A 930 52.77 -38.71 -59.44
CA PRO A 930 52.34 -37.48 -58.75
C PRO A 930 52.38 -37.57 -57.23
#